data_AF-L0DUS7-F1
#
_entry.id   AF-L0DUS7-F1
#
_cell.length_a   1.000
_cell.length_b   1.000
_cell.length_c   1.000
_cell.angle_alpha   90.00
_cell.angle_beta   90.00
_cell.angle_gamma   90.00
#
_symmetry.space_group_name_H-M   'P 1'
#
loop_
_entity.id
_entity.type
_entity.pdbx_description
1 polymer ?
#
loop_
_entity_poly.entity_id
_entity_poly.type
_entity_poly.pdbx_seq_one_letter_code
_entity_poly.pdbx_strand_id
1 'polypeptide(L)'
;MNQGRERDSREESKGGRGRGWIGGAGDGKGTRNGVWEKWLIFVWLSLAILLVLHWIDEREQPHHTVLTYSEFLRAIEEGHVREVTLRGQDVRGRLTEAGREALEVDEPGSFETVRPELAGEALLQELQEFDIDIAAEPVEPPWWQQMLVRALPFLLLLALLVWFWGRVQQRAMAGGGGPFGFGKSTAKRVHSEDSDTRMDDVAGSENAKKEIIEVVEFLKNPSHFKELGAQIPRGILMMGPPGTGKTLLARAVAGEAGVPFFNITGSEFIEMFVGMGASRVRDLFRRAKEEAPSVVFIDELDAIGRSRGAGMGGGHDEREQTLNQILSEMDGFEGDESVVVLAATNRPDVLDKALLRPGRFDRKITLENPHREARRDILKVHTKSIPLADDVDLDRLAAGTIGFSGAELRNLANEAALFAGRRGLKQVDWACFSDARDRILVGETREHGLSDRDRQIVAYHESGHALLAYLLPKADALEKVTVIPRGRALGVTAQVPEEERYNFSESYLRAKIAVMFGGRLAESIVFNEVSNGAENDLREATRLARRMVAHWGMSERIGPVSFPQHQQEVFLGRELGHEREHSESTAAAIDEEIRKLLGDIEASARETLEKHRGALETLAEALKEQETLEVEGIREILKGKVQEGQA
;
A
#
# COMPACT_ATOMS: atom_id res chain seq x y z
N MET A 1 -56.01 9.47 64.73
CA MET A 1 -54.78 10.24 65.06
C MET A 1 -54.81 11.58 64.34
N ASN A 2 -54.02 12.56 64.80
CA ASN A 2 -54.11 14.00 64.50
C ASN A 2 -54.22 14.36 63.00
N GLN A 3 -55.18 15.22 62.61
CA GLN A 3 -55.06 16.68 62.34
C GLN A 3 -54.07 16.98 61.20
N GLY A 4 -54.42 17.63 60.09
CA GLY A 4 -55.10 18.93 59.93
C GLY A 4 -54.07 19.91 59.31
N ARG A 5 -54.34 20.86 58.39
CA ARG A 5 -55.50 21.62 57.90
C ARG A 5 -55.23 21.97 56.40
N GLU A 6 -56.20 22.23 55.53
CA GLU A 6 -56.76 23.59 55.20
C GLU A 6 -55.71 24.72 55.15
N ARG A 7 -55.67 25.74 54.27
CA ARG A 7 -56.47 26.28 53.14
C ARG A 7 -55.62 27.47 52.58
N ASP A 8 -55.85 28.16 51.45
CA ASP A 8 -56.62 28.02 50.20
C ASP A 8 -56.30 29.24 49.30
N SER A 9 -56.71 29.22 48.03
CA SER A 9 -57.13 30.40 47.23
C SER A 9 -56.13 31.50 46.75
N ARG A 10 -56.25 31.81 45.44
CA ARG A 10 -56.23 33.17 44.81
C ARG A 10 -54.90 33.95 44.80
N GLU A 11 -54.68 34.97 43.95
CA GLU A 11 -55.37 35.54 42.77
C GLU A 11 -54.25 36.11 41.87
N GLU A 12 -54.21 35.83 40.56
CA GLU A 12 -54.76 36.68 39.50
C GLU A 12 -53.97 37.98 39.13
N SER A 13 -53.55 38.03 37.87
CA SER A 13 -53.69 39.18 36.95
C SER A 13 -52.51 40.12 36.64
N LYS A 14 -52.43 40.43 35.33
CA LYS A 14 -51.93 41.67 34.67
C LYS A 14 -50.42 41.96 34.75
N GLY A 15 -49.77 42.51 33.72
CA GLY A 15 -50.22 42.92 32.38
C GLY A 15 -49.63 44.28 31.96
N GLY A 16 -49.25 44.42 30.68
CA GLY A 16 -48.71 45.66 30.06
C GLY A 16 -47.34 45.41 29.43
N ARG A 17 -47.15 45.45 28.10
CA ARG A 17 -47.29 46.54 27.09
C ARG A 17 -46.34 47.74 27.29
N GLY A 18 -45.38 47.85 26.38
CA GLY A 18 -44.56 49.04 26.08
C GLY A 18 -43.38 48.63 25.17
N ARG A 19 -43.42 48.87 23.85
CA ARG A 19 -42.79 50.03 23.17
C ARG A 19 -41.35 50.25 23.67
N GLY A 20 -40.29 50.01 22.91
CA GLY A 20 -40.01 50.55 21.56
C GLY A 20 -38.70 51.37 21.64
N TRP A 21 -38.26 52.02 20.54
CA TRP A 21 -37.00 52.79 20.40
C TRP A 21 -35.74 51.89 20.24
N ILE A 22 -35.08 51.83 19.07
CA ILE A 22 -34.33 52.85 18.30
C ILE A 22 -32.93 53.11 18.87
N GLY A 23 -31.91 52.61 18.15
CA GLY A 23 -30.75 53.36 17.67
C GLY A 23 -29.71 53.87 18.68
N GLY A 24 -28.46 53.41 18.53
CA GLY A 24 -27.30 54.00 19.19
C GLY A 24 -25.97 53.38 18.76
N ALA A 25 -25.32 53.98 17.76
CA ALA A 25 -23.91 53.70 17.48
C ALA A 25 -23.02 54.40 18.52
N GLY A 26 -21.92 53.76 18.95
CA GLY A 26 -21.08 54.25 20.04
C GLY A 26 -19.72 53.56 20.12
N ASP A 27 -18.75 54.18 19.46
CA ASP A 27 -17.38 53.77 19.20
C ASP A 27 -16.48 53.46 20.44
N GLY A 28 -15.43 52.67 20.20
CA GLY A 28 -14.12 52.83 20.85
C GLY A 28 -13.87 52.32 22.30
N LYS A 29 -13.18 51.18 22.42
CA LYS A 29 -11.88 51.06 23.14
C LYS A 29 -11.23 49.68 22.96
N GLY A 30 -10.10 49.65 22.26
CA GLY A 30 -9.32 48.42 22.05
C GLY A 30 -8.54 47.99 23.30
N THR A 31 -8.73 46.74 23.73
CA THR A 31 -7.97 46.11 24.82
C THR A 31 -6.57 45.68 24.36
N ARG A 32 -5.67 46.66 24.19
CA ARG A 32 -4.25 46.44 23.86
C ARG A 32 -3.50 45.58 24.91
N ASN A 33 -4.12 45.33 26.07
CA ASN A 33 -3.59 44.55 27.18
C ASN A 33 -3.61 43.03 26.93
N GLY A 34 -4.57 42.50 26.14
CA GLY A 34 -4.77 41.05 25.99
C GLY A 34 -3.64 40.30 25.27
N VAL A 35 -2.75 41.02 24.57
CA VAL A 35 -1.52 40.44 23.98
C VAL A 35 -0.37 40.44 25.00
N TRP A 36 -0.29 41.47 25.85
CA TRP A 36 0.70 41.58 26.92
C TRP A 36 0.47 40.57 28.05
N GLU A 37 -0.78 40.34 28.44
CA GLU A 37 -1.14 39.29 29.42
C GLU A 37 -0.77 37.89 28.91
N LYS A 38 -1.02 37.60 27.63
CA LYS A 38 -0.62 36.32 27.00
C LYS A 38 0.90 36.16 26.89
N TRP A 39 1.62 37.27 26.65
CA TRP A 39 3.08 37.31 26.70
C TRP A 39 3.61 36.97 28.10
N LEU A 40 3.04 37.60 29.14
CA LEU A 40 3.38 37.32 30.54
C LEU A 40 3.14 35.85 30.89
N ILE A 41 1.97 35.30 30.55
CA ILE A 41 1.65 33.89 30.81
C ILE A 41 2.66 32.95 30.13
N PHE A 42 3.04 33.21 28.88
CA PHE A 42 4.01 32.39 28.16
C PHE A 42 5.42 32.47 28.79
N VAL A 43 5.88 33.67 29.17
CA VAL A 43 7.16 33.84 29.87
C VAL A 43 7.16 33.10 31.21
N TRP A 44 6.11 33.26 32.02
CA TRP A 44 5.98 32.55 33.30
C TRP A 44 5.91 31.02 33.12
N LEU A 45 5.22 30.52 32.09
CA LEU A 45 5.17 29.09 31.79
C LEU A 45 6.56 28.55 31.37
N SER A 46 7.29 29.29 30.53
CA SER A 46 8.65 28.91 30.12
C SER A 46 9.64 28.92 31.29
N LEU A 47 9.52 29.88 32.19
CA LEU A 47 10.31 29.97 33.42
C LEU A 47 9.97 28.83 34.40
N ALA A 48 8.69 28.48 34.52
CA ALA A 48 8.24 27.36 35.33
C ALA A 48 8.75 26.01 34.79
N ILE A 49 8.75 25.80 33.47
CA ILE A 49 9.33 24.61 32.84
C ILE A 49 10.85 24.55 33.09
N LEU A 50 11.56 25.68 32.97
CA LEU A 50 12.99 25.77 33.28
C LEU A 50 13.30 25.42 34.75
N LEU A 51 12.50 25.93 35.69
CA LEU A 51 12.61 25.61 37.12
C LEU A 51 12.30 24.13 37.42
N VAL A 52 11.28 23.56 36.78
CA VAL A 52 10.95 22.13 36.91
C VAL A 52 12.08 21.25 36.38
N LEU A 53 12.67 21.59 35.23
CA LEU A 53 13.80 20.85 34.67
C LEU A 53 15.05 20.95 35.56
N HIS A 54 15.33 22.13 36.13
CA HIS A 54 16.43 22.29 37.08
C HIS A 54 16.22 21.47 38.37
N TRP A 55 14.99 21.43 38.88
CA TRP A 55 14.62 20.66 40.07
C TRP A 55 14.60 19.14 39.85
N ILE A 56 14.53 18.69 38.59
CA ILE A 56 14.73 17.30 38.21
C ILE A 56 16.23 16.96 38.18
N ASP A 57 17.08 17.87 37.69
CA ASP A 57 18.55 17.72 37.65
C ASP A 57 19.16 17.63 39.07
N GLU A 58 18.58 18.31 40.07
CA GLU A 58 19.03 18.24 41.48
C GLU A 58 18.68 16.93 42.20
N ARG A 59 17.87 16.04 41.62
CA ARG A 59 17.37 14.82 42.30
C ARG A 59 18.27 13.59 42.17
N GLU A 60 19.35 13.65 41.38
CA GLU A 60 20.28 12.53 41.15
C GLU A 60 21.67 12.77 41.74
N GLN A 61 21.75 13.22 43.00
CA GLN A 61 22.98 13.13 43.79
C GLN A 61 22.88 11.97 44.80
N PRO A 62 23.62 10.86 44.63
CA PRO A 62 23.67 9.80 45.63
C PRO A 62 24.34 10.31 46.90
N HIS A 63 23.80 9.92 48.06
CA HIS A 63 24.42 10.23 49.35
C HIS A 63 25.76 9.50 49.50
N HIS A 64 26.87 10.23 49.54
CA HIS A 64 28.19 9.70 49.87
C HIS A 64 28.46 9.84 51.38
N THR A 65 29.08 8.82 51.99
CA THR A 65 29.56 8.93 53.37
C THR A 65 30.87 9.71 53.39
N VAL A 66 30.90 10.84 54.11
CA VAL A 66 32.11 11.66 54.22
C VAL A 66 33.04 11.06 55.27
N LEU A 67 34.20 10.56 54.84
CA LEU A 67 35.27 10.09 55.74
C LEU A 67 36.30 11.20 55.94
N THR A 68 36.86 11.33 57.14
CA THR A 68 38.06 12.18 57.31
C THR A 68 39.27 11.51 56.65
N TYR A 69 40.25 12.32 56.22
CA TYR A 69 41.43 11.79 55.53
C TYR A 69 42.18 10.73 56.35
N SER A 70 42.22 10.87 57.68
CA SER A 70 42.84 9.89 58.58
C SER A 70 42.06 8.58 58.69
N GLU A 71 40.73 8.61 58.59
CA GLU A 71 39.89 7.40 58.56
C GLU A 71 40.03 6.68 57.22
N PHE A 72 40.16 7.43 56.12
CA PHE A 72 40.44 6.87 54.80
C PHE A 72 41.80 6.16 54.74
N LEU A 73 42.87 6.75 55.29
CA LEU A 73 44.18 6.07 55.36
C LEU A 73 44.11 4.76 56.16
N ARG A 74 43.42 4.76 57.31
CA ARG A 74 43.19 3.52 58.07
C ARG A 74 42.35 2.48 57.31
N ALA A 75 41.36 2.93 56.54
CA ALA A 75 40.56 2.03 55.69
C ALA A 75 41.38 1.42 54.53
N ILE A 76 42.46 2.07 54.09
CA ILE A 76 43.44 1.47 53.16
C ILE A 76 44.27 0.41 53.91
N GLU A 77 44.89 0.75 55.04
CA GLU A 77 45.71 -0.18 55.85
C GLU A 77 44.95 -1.46 56.27
N GLU A 78 43.66 -1.32 56.58
CA GLU A 78 42.78 -2.43 57.00
C GLU A 78 42.18 -3.22 55.81
N GLY A 79 42.44 -2.83 54.55
CA GLY A 79 41.93 -3.53 53.35
C GLY A 79 40.44 -3.30 53.06
N HIS A 80 39.88 -2.20 53.55
CA HIS A 80 38.46 -1.87 53.47
C HIS A 80 38.07 -1.07 52.20
N VAL A 81 39.05 -0.64 51.39
CA VAL A 81 38.86 0.13 50.15
C VAL A 81 39.13 -0.75 48.93
N ARG A 82 38.23 -0.72 47.92
CA ARG A 82 38.35 -1.51 46.68
C ARG A 82 38.86 -0.71 45.48
N GLU A 83 38.36 0.51 45.34
CA GLU A 83 38.55 1.35 44.15
C GLU A 83 38.58 2.81 44.61
N VAL A 84 39.53 3.59 44.08
CA VAL A 84 39.72 5.00 44.41
C VAL A 84 39.78 5.83 43.13
N THR A 85 38.84 6.77 43.01
CA THR A 85 38.80 7.79 41.97
C THR A 85 39.36 9.10 42.51
N LEU A 86 40.45 9.58 41.91
CA LEU A 86 41.10 10.85 42.25
C LEU A 86 40.60 11.97 41.32
N ARG A 87 39.98 13.01 41.90
CA ARG A 87 39.51 14.21 41.20
C ARG A 87 40.10 15.47 41.84
N GLY A 88 41.38 15.71 41.55
CA GLY A 88 42.12 16.86 42.12
C GLY A 88 42.48 16.66 43.60
N GLN A 89 41.82 17.39 44.49
CA GLN A 89 41.91 17.22 45.95
C GLN A 89 40.79 16.34 46.51
N ASP A 90 39.70 16.13 45.75
CA ASP A 90 38.63 15.23 46.14
C ASP A 90 39.01 13.78 45.79
N VAL A 91 38.75 12.88 46.74
CA VAL A 91 39.01 11.45 46.66
C VAL A 91 37.69 10.75 46.92
N ARG A 92 37.18 10.04 45.91
CA ARG A 92 35.96 9.23 46.02
C ARG A 92 36.32 7.77 45.87
N GLY A 93 35.58 6.88 46.49
CA GLY A 93 35.87 5.45 46.34
C GLY A 93 34.74 4.54 46.77
N ARG A 94 34.95 3.24 46.55
CA ARG A 94 34.04 2.17 46.97
C ARG A 94 34.69 1.33 48.05
N LEU A 95 33.94 1.07 49.12
CA LEU A 95 34.35 0.14 50.17
C LEU A 95 34.18 -1.31 49.72
N THR A 96 35.01 -2.21 50.25
CA THR A 96 34.80 -3.66 50.17
C THR A 96 33.58 -4.07 51.02
N GLU A 97 33.07 -5.30 50.83
CA GLU A 97 31.91 -5.80 51.58
C GLU A 97 32.17 -5.80 53.10
N ALA A 98 33.39 -6.18 53.52
CA ALA A 98 33.84 -6.07 54.92
C ALA A 98 33.95 -4.61 55.40
N GLY A 99 34.45 -3.70 54.55
CA GLY A 99 34.55 -2.27 54.87
C GLY A 99 33.19 -1.60 55.08
N ARG A 100 32.15 -2.03 54.35
CA ARG A 100 30.76 -1.55 54.53
C ARG A 100 30.17 -1.95 55.88
N GLU A 101 30.38 -3.19 56.31
CA GLU A 101 29.90 -3.70 57.60
C GLU A 101 30.66 -3.05 58.77
N ALA A 102 31.97 -2.83 58.63
CA ALA A 102 32.81 -2.19 59.64
C ALA A 102 32.54 -0.69 59.86
N LEU A 103 32.07 0.02 58.83
CA LEU A 103 31.80 1.47 58.86
C LEU A 103 30.29 1.81 58.89
N GLU A 104 29.42 0.81 59.05
CA GLU A 104 27.95 0.93 59.07
C GLU A 104 27.38 1.71 57.85
N VAL A 105 27.87 1.42 56.64
CA VAL A 105 27.47 2.13 55.39
C VAL A 105 26.54 1.30 54.52
N ASP A 106 25.31 1.80 54.32
CA ASP A 106 24.31 1.24 53.39
C ASP A 106 24.76 1.28 51.91
N GLU A 107 24.12 0.46 51.06
CA GLU A 107 24.37 0.46 49.61
C GLU A 107 24.13 1.86 48.98
N PRO A 108 25.02 2.34 48.10
CA PRO A 108 26.05 1.60 47.37
C PRO A 108 27.45 1.54 48.03
N GLY A 109 27.61 1.92 49.30
CA GLY A 109 28.90 1.80 50.01
C GLY A 109 30.02 2.69 49.45
N SER A 110 29.66 3.88 48.96
CA SER A 110 30.61 4.88 48.44
C SER A 110 31.01 5.91 49.48
N PHE A 111 32.30 6.25 49.54
CA PHE A 111 32.81 7.30 50.41
C PHE A 111 33.39 8.48 49.61
N GLU A 112 33.46 9.63 50.27
CA GLU A 112 34.13 10.84 49.79
C GLU A 112 35.04 11.40 50.89
N THR A 113 36.25 11.81 50.53
CA THR A 113 37.19 12.48 51.43
C THR A 113 38.04 13.50 50.67
N VAL A 114 38.60 14.48 51.38
CA VAL A 114 39.43 15.54 50.79
C VAL A 114 40.86 15.36 51.27
N ARG A 115 41.81 15.15 50.34
CA ARG A 115 43.23 14.96 50.69
C ARG A 115 43.95 16.30 50.87
N PRO A 116 44.83 16.44 51.88
CA PRO A 116 45.73 17.59 51.97
C PRO A 116 46.66 17.66 50.76
N GLU A 117 46.89 18.86 50.24
CA GLU A 117 47.65 19.12 49.01
C GLU A 117 49.11 18.61 49.06
N LEU A 118 49.68 18.46 50.26
CA LEU A 118 51.03 17.95 50.53
C LEU A 118 51.14 16.41 50.49
N ALA A 119 50.04 15.66 50.45
CA ALA A 119 50.04 14.19 50.60
C ALA A 119 50.08 13.41 49.26
N GLY A 120 50.18 14.12 48.12
CA GLY A 120 49.90 13.57 46.79
C GLY A 120 50.76 12.39 46.34
N GLU A 121 52.08 12.42 46.58
CA GLU A 121 53.00 11.36 46.13
C GLU A 121 53.01 10.15 47.08
N ALA A 122 52.88 10.37 48.39
CA ALA A 122 52.85 9.30 49.39
C ALA A 122 51.60 8.43 49.25
N LEU A 123 50.41 9.05 49.10
CA LEU A 123 49.15 8.33 48.91
C LEU A 123 49.16 7.44 47.66
N LEU A 124 49.83 7.87 46.58
CA LEU A 124 49.94 7.06 45.36
C LEU A 124 50.83 5.82 45.56
N GLN A 125 51.80 5.87 46.48
CA GLN A 125 52.62 4.71 46.83
C GLN A 125 51.84 3.73 47.71
N GLU A 126 51.11 4.22 48.73
CA GLU A 126 50.25 3.41 49.59
C GLU A 126 49.16 2.67 48.78
N LEU A 127 48.45 3.38 47.89
CA LEU A 127 47.43 2.75 47.04
C LEU A 127 48.00 1.66 46.09
N GLN A 128 49.27 1.77 45.71
CA GLN A 128 49.98 0.74 44.91
C GLN A 128 50.48 -0.44 45.75
N GLU A 129 50.83 -0.22 47.02
CA GLU A 129 51.29 -1.30 47.93
C GLU A 129 50.14 -2.25 48.32
N PHE A 130 48.91 -1.73 48.41
CA PHE A 130 47.70 -2.49 48.76
C PHE A 130 46.86 -2.97 47.53
N ASP A 131 47.38 -2.87 46.31
CA ASP A 131 46.76 -3.35 45.06
C ASP A 131 45.34 -2.80 44.80
N ILE A 132 45.13 -1.49 45.02
CA ILE A 132 43.84 -0.81 44.88
C ILE A 132 43.70 -0.21 43.46
N ASP A 133 42.54 -0.43 42.82
CA ASP A 133 42.24 0.15 41.50
C ASP A 133 42.17 1.69 41.56
N ILE A 134 43.04 2.38 40.81
CA ILE A 134 43.09 3.85 40.75
C ILE A 134 42.48 4.37 39.44
N ALA A 135 41.36 5.09 39.55
CA ALA A 135 40.78 5.88 38.46
C ALA A 135 41.12 7.37 38.61
N ALA A 136 41.25 8.10 37.50
CA ALA A 136 41.51 9.54 37.50
C ALA A 136 40.53 10.26 36.56
N GLU A 137 39.76 11.21 37.11
CA GLU A 137 38.78 11.99 36.35
C GLU A 137 39.25 13.43 36.11
N PRO A 138 39.04 14.00 34.91
CA PRO A 138 39.38 15.38 34.63
C PRO A 138 38.45 16.35 35.37
N VAL A 139 39.00 17.48 35.82
CA VAL A 139 38.23 18.56 36.46
C VAL A 139 37.31 19.22 35.45
N GLU A 140 36.00 19.15 35.68
CA GLU A 140 34.98 19.73 34.81
C GLU A 140 35.07 21.27 34.71
N PRO A 141 34.62 21.85 33.59
CA PRO A 141 34.58 23.31 33.41
C PRO A 141 33.61 23.99 34.39
N PRO A 142 33.85 25.27 34.76
CA PRO A 142 33.01 26.01 35.71
C PRO A 142 31.52 25.99 35.35
N TRP A 143 30.66 25.90 36.37
CA TRP A 143 29.20 25.81 36.24
C TRP A 143 28.57 26.85 35.28
N TRP A 144 29.11 28.07 35.24
CA TRP A 144 28.62 29.12 34.35
C TRP A 144 28.86 28.83 32.86
N GLN A 145 29.93 28.10 32.51
CA GLN A 145 30.17 27.65 31.13
C GLN A 145 29.17 26.55 30.75
N GLN A 146 28.96 25.57 31.64
CA GLN A 146 27.97 24.51 31.42
C GLN A 146 26.57 25.09 31.23
N MET A 147 26.18 26.05 32.08
CA MET A 147 24.88 26.71 32.01
C MET A 147 24.72 27.54 30.73
N LEU A 148 25.76 28.23 30.26
CA LEU A 148 25.71 29.02 29.03
C LEU A 148 25.60 28.15 27.77
N VAL A 149 26.27 27.00 27.73
CA VAL A 149 26.12 26.00 26.66
C VAL A 149 24.73 25.36 26.69
N ARG A 150 24.22 24.97 27.87
CA ARG A 150 22.85 24.44 28.04
C ARG A 150 21.76 25.45 27.68
N ALA A 151 21.99 26.76 27.88
CA ALA A 151 21.05 27.83 27.53
C ALA A 151 21.06 28.23 26.05
N LEU A 152 22.15 27.97 25.31
CA LEU A 152 22.33 28.40 23.92
C LEU A 152 21.20 27.93 22.95
N PRO A 153 20.70 26.67 23.02
CA PRO A 153 19.60 26.22 22.15
C PRO A 153 18.29 26.99 22.41
N PHE A 154 18.01 27.32 23.66
CA PHE A 154 16.81 28.09 24.05
C PHE A 154 16.91 29.55 23.60
N LEU A 155 18.08 30.16 23.69
CA LEU A 155 18.32 31.52 23.18
C LEU A 155 18.21 31.59 21.65
N LEU A 156 18.71 30.58 20.93
CA LEU A 156 18.54 30.45 19.48
C LEU A 156 17.08 30.27 19.08
N LEU A 157 16.35 29.39 19.78
CA LEU A 157 14.91 29.19 19.57
C LEU A 157 14.14 30.50 19.78
N LEU A 158 14.40 31.21 20.87
CA LEU A 158 13.76 32.49 21.20
C LEU A 158 14.05 33.56 20.14
N ALA A 159 15.30 33.70 19.69
CA ALA A 159 15.68 34.64 18.65
C ALA A 159 14.99 34.34 17.30
N LEU A 160 14.89 33.06 16.93
CA LEU A 160 14.21 32.62 15.71
C LEU A 160 12.69 32.86 15.79
N LEU A 161 12.09 32.67 16.97
CA LEU A 161 10.67 32.95 17.23
C LEU A 161 10.36 34.45 17.13
N VAL A 162 11.20 35.31 17.71
CA VAL A 162 11.10 36.78 17.60
C VAL A 162 11.24 37.24 16.15
N TRP A 163 12.21 36.70 15.41
CA TRP A 163 12.39 37.00 13.98
C TRP A 163 11.18 36.56 13.14
N PHE A 164 10.65 35.36 13.40
CA PHE A 164 9.46 34.86 12.73
C PHE A 164 8.22 35.74 13.00
N TRP A 165 8.01 36.14 14.25
CA TRP A 165 6.91 37.02 14.64
C TRP A 165 7.03 38.43 14.03
N GLY A 166 8.23 39.00 14.01
CA GLY A 166 8.48 40.27 13.31
C GLY A 166 8.08 40.20 11.83
N ARG A 167 8.37 39.06 11.17
CA ARG A 167 8.01 38.82 9.77
C ARG A 167 6.50 38.61 9.55
N VAL A 168 5.80 37.98 10.49
CA VAL A 168 4.33 37.84 10.49
C VAL A 168 3.66 39.20 10.71
N GLN A 169 4.17 40.02 11.64
CA GLN A 169 3.63 41.35 11.95
C GLN A 169 3.84 42.34 10.79
N GLN A 170 4.97 42.28 10.08
CA GLN A 170 5.17 43.05 8.84
C GLN A 170 4.16 42.67 7.74
N ARG A 171 3.80 41.39 7.60
CA ARG A 171 2.74 40.97 6.66
C ARG A 171 1.34 41.41 7.11
N ALA A 172 1.05 41.40 8.41
CA ALA A 172 -0.22 41.86 8.95
C ALA A 172 -0.46 43.37 8.74
N MET A 173 0.59 44.20 8.76
CA MET A 173 0.52 45.63 8.46
C MET A 173 0.44 45.95 6.95
N ALA A 174 0.80 45.01 6.07
CA ALA A 174 0.83 45.20 4.62
C ALA A 174 -0.50 44.89 3.90
N GLY A 175 -1.62 44.87 4.63
CA GLY A 175 -2.96 44.89 4.03
C GLY A 175 -3.40 43.58 3.34
N GLY A 176 -3.43 42.45 4.05
CA GLY A 176 -4.00 41.22 3.50
C GLY A 176 -4.14 40.07 4.49
N GLY A 177 -5.35 39.88 5.04
CA GLY A 177 -5.78 38.66 5.73
C GLY A 177 -5.23 38.45 7.14
N GLY A 178 -6.08 38.63 8.16
CA GLY A 178 -5.77 38.19 9.53
C GLY A 178 -5.83 36.66 9.69
N PRO A 179 -5.25 36.08 10.76
CA PRO A 179 -5.08 34.62 10.92
C PRO A 179 -6.38 33.78 10.97
N PHE A 180 -7.54 34.42 11.07
CA PHE A 180 -8.85 33.76 11.11
C PHE A 180 -9.49 33.52 9.72
N GLY A 181 -8.76 33.78 8.63
CA GLY A 181 -9.24 33.56 7.25
C GLY A 181 -9.28 32.10 6.77
N PHE A 182 -8.79 31.14 7.55
CA PHE A 182 -8.61 29.74 7.14
C PHE A 182 -9.91 28.91 6.92
N GLY A 183 -11.08 29.46 7.23
CA GLY A 183 -12.39 28.82 7.00
C GLY A 183 -12.96 28.98 5.59
N LYS A 184 -12.25 29.65 4.67
CA LYS A 184 -12.61 29.75 3.25
C LYS A 184 -11.44 29.29 2.39
N SER A 185 -10.96 28.07 2.60
CA SER A 185 -10.16 27.41 1.57
C SER A 185 -11.03 27.24 0.32
N THR A 186 -10.44 27.46 -0.84
CA THR A 186 -11.10 27.30 -2.14
C THR A 186 -11.26 25.81 -2.42
N ALA A 187 -12.19 25.15 -1.74
CA ALA A 187 -12.61 23.81 -2.11
C ALA A 187 -12.96 23.81 -3.60
N LYS A 188 -12.32 22.91 -4.35
CA LYS A 188 -12.57 22.70 -5.77
C LYS A 188 -14.07 22.42 -5.90
N ARG A 189 -14.82 23.41 -6.40
CA ARG A 189 -16.28 23.33 -6.48
C ARG A 189 -16.61 22.12 -7.34
N VAL A 190 -17.43 21.20 -6.85
CA VAL A 190 -17.89 20.08 -7.68
C VAL A 190 -18.74 20.69 -8.79
N HIS A 191 -18.18 20.72 -9.99
CA HIS A 191 -18.86 21.13 -11.20
C HIS A 191 -19.39 19.87 -11.88
N SER A 192 -20.59 19.96 -12.43
CA SER A 192 -21.07 18.99 -13.41
C SER A 192 -20.15 19.02 -14.63
N GLU A 193 -19.70 17.85 -15.06
CA GLU A 193 -19.01 17.68 -16.35
C GLU A 193 -20.05 17.20 -17.37
N ASP A 194 -20.15 17.88 -18.52
CA ASP A 194 -20.82 17.30 -19.68
C ASP A 194 -19.96 16.15 -20.21
N SER A 195 -20.55 14.95 -20.37
CA SER A 195 -19.82 13.79 -20.88
C SER A 195 -20.16 13.53 -22.34
N ASP A 196 -19.19 13.75 -23.23
CA ASP A 196 -19.28 13.34 -24.64
C ASP A 196 -19.15 11.82 -24.85
N THR A 197 -18.78 11.07 -23.80
CA THR A 197 -18.57 9.62 -23.86
C THR A 197 -19.89 8.87 -24.01
N ARG A 198 -20.00 8.00 -25.01
CA ARG A 198 -21.19 7.19 -25.26
C ARG A 198 -20.99 5.73 -24.89
N MET A 199 -22.08 4.97 -24.87
CA MET A 199 -22.02 3.52 -24.65
C MET A 199 -21.21 2.80 -25.74
N ASP A 200 -21.16 3.35 -26.95
CA ASP A 200 -20.35 2.86 -28.08
C ASP A 200 -18.83 2.96 -27.86
N ASP A 201 -18.38 3.88 -27.00
CA ASP A 201 -16.95 4.03 -26.65
C ASP A 201 -16.50 2.98 -25.62
N VAL A 202 -17.44 2.27 -24.99
CA VAL A 202 -17.19 1.18 -24.06
C VAL A 202 -17.28 -0.14 -24.81
N ALA A 203 -16.14 -0.79 -25.08
CA ALA A 203 -16.13 -2.13 -25.66
C ALA A 203 -16.11 -3.22 -24.57
N GLY A 204 -16.81 -4.34 -24.82
CA GLY A 204 -16.91 -5.45 -23.88
C GLY A 204 -17.90 -5.24 -22.72
N SER A 205 -17.83 -6.11 -21.72
CA SER A 205 -18.66 -6.09 -20.50
C SER A 205 -20.18 -6.03 -20.76
N GLU A 206 -20.66 -6.77 -21.77
CA GLU A 206 -22.04 -6.74 -22.26
C GLU A 206 -23.11 -7.02 -21.18
N ASN A 207 -22.80 -7.82 -20.16
CA ASN A 207 -23.71 -8.02 -19.02
C ASN A 207 -23.86 -6.74 -18.18
N ALA A 208 -22.74 -6.08 -17.86
CA ALA A 208 -22.75 -4.81 -17.13
C ALA A 208 -23.45 -3.70 -17.94
N LYS A 209 -23.25 -3.65 -19.27
CA LYS A 209 -23.99 -2.73 -20.15
C LYS A 209 -25.49 -2.94 -20.08
N LYS A 210 -25.98 -4.19 -20.17
CA LYS A 210 -27.42 -4.49 -20.10
C LYS A 210 -28.05 -3.98 -18.81
N GLU A 211 -27.42 -4.22 -17.66
CA GLU A 211 -27.90 -3.71 -16.38
C GLU A 211 -27.87 -2.18 -16.27
N ILE A 212 -26.90 -1.53 -16.92
CA ILE A 212 -26.77 -0.07 -16.95
C ILE A 212 -27.72 0.59 -17.96
N ILE A 213 -28.12 -0.07 -19.04
CA ILE A 213 -29.08 0.45 -20.03
C ILE A 213 -30.44 0.75 -19.37
N GLU A 214 -30.89 -0.08 -18.42
CA GLU A 214 -32.10 0.18 -17.61
C GLU A 214 -32.01 1.52 -16.85
N VAL A 215 -30.82 1.87 -16.36
CA VAL A 215 -30.53 3.11 -15.63
C VAL A 215 -30.55 4.31 -16.57
N VAL A 216 -29.97 4.16 -17.77
CA VAL A 216 -30.00 5.17 -18.83
C VAL A 216 -31.43 5.45 -19.27
N GLU A 217 -32.25 4.42 -19.46
CA GLU A 217 -33.66 4.58 -19.87
C GLU A 217 -34.47 5.29 -18.79
N PHE A 218 -34.25 4.98 -17.51
CA PHE A 218 -34.82 5.73 -16.40
C PHE A 218 -34.41 7.21 -16.40
N LEU A 219 -33.12 7.52 -16.54
CA LEU A 219 -32.63 8.90 -16.55
C LEU A 219 -33.19 9.70 -17.75
N LYS A 220 -33.45 9.05 -18.89
CA LYS A 220 -34.12 9.66 -20.04
C LYS A 220 -35.62 9.90 -19.82
N ASN A 221 -36.34 8.97 -19.17
CA ASN A 221 -37.80 9.00 -19.02
C ASN A 221 -38.27 8.73 -17.57
N PRO A 222 -37.88 9.54 -16.57
CA PRO A 222 -38.12 9.20 -15.16
C PRO A 222 -39.61 9.21 -14.76
N SER A 223 -40.46 9.98 -15.45
CA SER A 223 -41.91 10.02 -15.22
C SER A 223 -42.59 8.68 -15.54
N HIS A 224 -42.18 8.00 -16.61
CA HIS A 224 -42.79 6.75 -17.04
C HIS A 224 -42.66 5.64 -15.99
N PHE A 225 -41.47 5.50 -15.41
CA PHE A 225 -41.21 4.52 -14.35
C PHE A 225 -41.93 4.87 -13.03
N LYS A 226 -42.06 6.17 -12.71
CA LYS A 226 -42.86 6.65 -11.57
C LYS A 226 -44.34 6.32 -11.71
N GLU A 227 -44.93 6.54 -12.89
CA GLU A 227 -46.34 6.21 -13.19
C GLU A 227 -46.63 4.70 -13.04
N LEU A 228 -45.66 3.84 -13.37
CA LEU A 228 -45.73 2.40 -13.19
C LEU A 228 -45.48 1.93 -11.75
N GLY A 229 -45.12 2.84 -10.83
CA GLY A 229 -44.80 2.52 -9.44
C GLY A 229 -43.49 1.75 -9.25
N ALA A 230 -42.60 1.77 -10.24
CA ALA A 230 -41.30 1.10 -10.15
C ALA A 230 -40.36 1.83 -9.17
N GLN A 231 -39.74 1.09 -8.26
CA GLN A 231 -38.68 1.62 -7.40
C GLN A 231 -37.32 1.47 -8.10
N ILE A 232 -36.64 2.58 -8.31
CA ILE A 232 -35.33 2.64 -8.97
C ILE A 232 -34.22 2.33 -7.94
N PRO A 233 -33.20 1.53 -8.29
CA PRO A 233 -32.02 1.34 -7.45
C PRO A 233 -31.33 2.69 -7.24
N ARG A 234 -31.28 3.15 -5.97
CA ARG A 234 -30.72 4.45 -5.59
C ARG A 234 -29.20 4.49 -5.70
N GLY A 235 -28.56 3.34 -5.50
CA GLY A 235 -27.12 3.16 -5.52
C GLY A 235 -26.71 1.92 -6.29
N ILE A 236 -25.77 2.07 -7.22
CA ILE A 236 -25.20 0.95 -7.99
C ILE A 236 -23.71 0.87 -7.68
N LEU A 237 -23.28 -0.26 -7.14
CA LEU A 237 -21.87 -0.51 -6.85
C LEU A 237 -21.23 -1.33 -7.99
N MET A 238 -20.31 -0.70 -8.71
CA MET A 238 -19.43 -1.32 -9.69
C MET A 238 -18.19 -1.89 -8.99
N MET A 239 -18.03 -3.20 -9.06
CA MET A 239 -16.95 -3.94 -8.39
C MET A 239 -16.06 -4.62 -9.42
N GLY A 240 -14.76 -4.73 -9.16
CA GLY A 240 -13.87 -5.56 -9.98
C GLY A 240 -12.45 -5.00 -10.05
N PRO A 241 -11.54 -5.68 -10.77
CA PRO A 241 -10.14 -5.27 -10.88
C PRO A 241 -9.94 -3.81 -11.36
N PRO A 242 -8.80 -3.17 -11.06
CA PRO A 242 -8.46 -1.88 -11.65
C PRO A 242 -8.38 -1.99 -13.19
N GLY A 243 -8.63 -0.89 -13.89
CA GLY A 243 -8.51 -0.85 -15.35
C GLY A 243 -9.64 -1.49 -16.16
N THR A 244 -10.66 -2.08 -15.53
CA THR A 244 -11.83 -2.68 -16.22
C THR A 244 -12.87 -1.68 -16.76
N GLY A 245 -12.58 -0.37 -16.69
CA GLY A 245 -13.43 0.66 -17.28
C GLY A 245 -14.59 1.16 -16.41
N LYS A 246 -14.63 0.88 -15.10
CA LYS A 246 -15.69 1.33 -14.16
C LYS A 246 -16.02 2.84 -14.31
N THR A 247 -15.01 3.69 -14.24
CA THR A 247 -15.11 5.16 -14.39
C THR A 247 -15.55 5.59 -15.80
N LEU A 248 -15.18 4.82 -16.83
CA LEU A 248 -15.58 5.07 -18.22
C LEU A 248 -17.05 4.70 -18.44
N LEU A 249 -17.50 3.57 -17.90
CA LEU A 249 -18.89 3.14 -17.93
C LEU A 249 -19.79 4.14 -17.19
N ALA A 250 -19.36 4.64 -16.02
CA ALA A 250 -20.06 5.69 -15.28
C ALA A 250 -20.27 6.97 -16.12
N ARG A 251 -19.22 7.44 -16.81
CA ARG A 251 -19.29 8.58 -17.75
C ARG A 251 -20.24 8.29 -18.92
N ALA A 252 -20.15 7.10 -19.50
CA ALA A 252 -21.02 6.66 -20.59
C ALA A 252 -22.51 6.60 -20.19
N VAL A 253 -22.85 6.31 -18.92
CA VAL A 253 -24.24 6.38 -18.44
C VAL A 253 -24.78 7.81 -18.57
N ALA A 254 -24.02 8.79 -18.08
CA ALA A 254 -24.44 10.18 -18.06
C ALA A 254 -24.45 10.80 -19.48
N GLY A 255 -23.43 10.53 -20.28
CA GLY A 255 -23.33 11.01 -21.67
C GLY A 255 -24.38 10.39 -22.60
N GLU A 256 -24.72 9.11 -22.39
CA GLU A 256 -25.80 8.47 -23.15
C GLU A 256 -27.19 8.94 -22.70
N ALA A 257 -27.39 9.18 -21.39
CA ALA A 257 -28.63 9.76 -20.86
C ALA A 257 -28.79 11.27 -21.15
N GLY A 258 -27.70 12.00 -21.40
CA GLY A 258 -27.70 13.45 -21.60
C GLY A 258 -27.93 14.23 -20.30
N VAL A 259 -27.42 13.74 -19.17
CA VAL A 259 -27.62 14.31 -17.82
C VAL A 259 -26.30 14.75 -17.17
N PRO A 260 -26.33 15.74 -16.25
CA PRO A 260 -25.14 16.20 -15.53
C PRO A 260 -24.41 15.07 -14.78
N PHE A 261 -23.08 15.02 -14.94
CA PHE A 261 -22.20 14.04 -14.27
C PHE A 261 -21.37 14.69 -13.16
N PHE A 262 -21.61 14.29 -11.92
CA PHE A 262 -20.84 14.73 -10.75
C PHE A 262 -19.82 13.65 -10.36
N ASN A 263 -18.54 13.88 -10.66
CA ASN A 263 -17.45 12.95 -10.36
C ASN A 263 -16.69 13.35 -9.09
N ILE A 264 -16.48 12.41 -8.16
CA ILE A 264 -15.61 12.59 -6.99
C ILE A 264 -14.90 11.28 -6.63
N THR A 265 -13.64 11.37 -6.19
CA THR A 265 -12.90 10.20 -5.70
C THR A 265 -13.05 10.08 -4.18
N GLY A 266 -13.22 8.86 -3.66
CA GLY A 266 -13.39 8.57 -2.24
C GLY A 266 -12.28 9.14 -1.35
N SER A 267 -11.06 9.23 -1.89
CA SER A 267 -9.90 9.84 -1.25
C SER A 267 -10.00 11.37 -1.09
N GLU A 268 -10.78 12.09 -1.91
CA GLU A 268 -11.00 13.56 -1.77
C GLU A 268 -11.86 13.94 -0.55
N PHE A 269 -12.48 12.95 0.09
CA PHE A 269 -13.26 13.14 1.32
C PHE A 269 -12.41 13.07 2.60
N ILE A 270 -11.20 12.53 2.53
CA ILE A 270 -10.32 12.31 3.69
C ILE A 270 -9.43 13.54 3.88
N GLU A 271 -9.75 14.40 4.85
CA GLU A 271 -8.95 15.61 5.13
C GLU A 271 -8.55 15.75 6.61
N MET A 272 -7.51 16.56 6.87
CA MET A 272 -6.93 16.71 8.22
C MET A 272 -7.87 17.36 9.26
N PHE A 273 -9.02 17.91 8.85
CA PHE A 273 -9.97 18.56 9.74
C PHE A 273 -11.30 17.81 9.76
N VAL A 274 -11.68 17.36 10.95
CA VAL A 274 -12.91 16.61 11.22
C VAL A 274 -14.15 17.34 10.68
N GLY A 275 -15.04 16.60 10.02
CA GLY A 275 -16.32 17.11 9.51
C GLY A 275 -16.28 17.82 8.15
N MET A 276 -15.11 18.09 7.57
CA MET A 276 -15.04 18.69 6.23
C MET A 276 -15.49 17.73 5.13
N GLY A 277 -15.09 16.45 5.18
CA GLY A 277 -15.57 15.41 4.27
C GLY A 277 -17.09 15.32 4.26
N ALA A 278 -17.71 15.21 5.44
CA ALA A 278 -19.17 15.23 5.60
C ALA A 278 -19.82 16.52 5.05
N SER A 279 -19.20 17.69 5.18
CA SER A 279 -19.74 18.91 4.55
C SER A 279 -19.73 18.85 3.02
N ARG A 280 -18.67 18.28 2.42
CA ARG A 280 -18.57 18.09 0.96
C ARG A 280 -19.61 17.12 0.43
N VAL A 281 -19.89 16.04 1.16
CA VAL A 281 -20.97 15.11 0.83
C VAL A 281 -22.31 15.85 0.74
N ARG A 282 -22.68 16.66 1.74
CA ARG A 282 -23.92 17.44 1.69
C ARG A 282 -23.96 18.41 0.51
N ASP A 283 -22.87 19.11 0.24
CA ASP A 283 -22.79 20.06 -0.88
C ASP A 283 -22.86 19.38 -2.25
N LEU A 284 -22.31 18.17 -2.39
CA LEU A 284 -22.40 17.31 -3.58
C LEU A 284 -23.84 16.86 -3.81
N PHE A 285 -24.47 16.22 -2.82
CA PHE A 285 -25.83 15.69 -2.95
C PHE A 285 -26.86 16.82 -3.14
N ARG A 286 -26.70 17.97 -2.47
CA ARG A 286 -27.56 19.14 -2.70
C ARG A 286 -27.50 19.63 -4.16
N ARG A 287 -26.31 19.73 -4.76
CA ARG A 287 -26.18 20.12 -6.18
C ARG A 287 -26.74 19.09 -7.14
N ALA A 288 -26.52 17.80 -6.88
CA ALA A 288 -27.08 16.73 -7.69
C ALA A 288 -28.62 16.74 -7.69
N LYS A 289 -29.24 17.10 -6.55
CA LYS A 289 -30.68 17.33 -6.41
C LYS A 289 -31.14 18.62 -7.13
N GLU A 290 -30.38 19.71 -7.03
CA GLU A 290 -30.64 20.98 -7.74
C GLU A 290 -30.59 20.84 -9.28
N GLU A 291 -29.73 19.97 -9.81
CA GLU A 291 -29.55 19.69 -11.25
C GLU A 291 -30.18 18.35 -11.70
N ALA A 292 -31.18 17.83 -10.97
CA ALA A 292 -31.82 16.55 -11.31
C ALA A 292 -32.69 16.63 -12.61
N PRO A 293 -32.73 15.57 -13.46
CA PRO A 293 -32.09 14.27 -13.29
C PRO A 293 -30.58 14.31 -13.49
N SER A 294 -29.82 13.58 -12.66
CA SER A 294 -28.35 13.64 -12.63
C SER A 294 -27.71 12.34 -12.15
N VAL A 295 -26.41 12.19 -12.42
CA VAL A 295 -25.59 11.05 -11.97
C VAL A 295 -24.49 11.53 -11.03
N VAL A 296 -24.43 10.95 -9.83
CA VAL A 296 -23.31 11.12 -8.89
C VAL A 296 -22.42 9.88 -8.97
N PHE A 297 -21.14 10.05 -9.32
CA PHE A 297 -20.17 8.97 -9.34
C PHE A 297 -19.10 9.14 -8.24
N ILE A 298 -18.95 8.10 -7.41
CA ILE A 298 -17.95 8.01 -6.34
C ILE A 298 -16.93 6.92 -6.69
N ASP A 299 -15.75 7.30 -7.17
CA ASP A 299 -14.65 6.35 -7.39
C ASP A 299 -13.95 5.98 -6.07
N GLU A 300 -13.16 4.91 -6.03
CA GLU A 300 -12.42 4.46 -4.84
C GLU A 300 -13.24 4.44 -3.52
N LEU A 301 -14.48 3.92 -3.55
CA LEU A 301 -15.37 3.93 -2.38
C LEU A 301 -14.73 3.25 -1.15
N ASP A 302 -13.82 2.30 -1.33
CA ASP A 302 -13.07 1.62 -0.27
C ASP A 302 -12.11 2.52 0.54
N ALA A 303 -11.81 3.74 0.08
CA ALA A 303 -11.06 4.73 0.86
C ALA A 303 -11.82 5.17 2.14
N ILE A 304 -13.13 5.32 2.03
CA ILE A 304 -14.04 5.79 3.10
C ILE A 304 -15.01 4.73 3.60
N GLY A 305 -15.37 3.76 2.74
CA GLY A 305 -16.34 2.70 3.01
C GLY A 305 -15.78 1.49 3.73
N ARG A 306 -14.52 1.52 4.19
CA ARG A 306 -13.85 0.35 4.79
C ARG A 306 -14.44 -0.01 6.16
N SER A 307 -14.77 -1.29 6.32
CA SER A 307 -15.24 -1.87 7.58
C SER A 307 -14.23 -1.68 8.73
N ARG A 308 -14.75 -1.51 9.95
CA ARG A 308 -13.96 -1.24 11.15
C ARG A 308 -12.93 -2.34 11.44
N GLY A 309 -11.65 -2.02 11.28
CA GLY A 309 -10.53 -2.76 11.90
C GLY A 309 -10.25 -2.26 13.32
N ALA A 310 -9.66 -3.11 14.17
CA ALA A 310 -9.30 -2.80 15.56
C ALA A 310 -8.04 -1.91 15.69
N GLY A 311 -7.99 -0.81 14.93
CA GLY A 311 -6.91 0.17 14.99
C GLY A 311 -7.14 1.20 16.09
N MET A 312 -6.30 1.20 17.14
CA MET A 312 -6.23 2.33 18.08
C MET A 312 -5.59 3.54 17.40
N GLY A 313 -6.41 4.42 16.81
CA GLY A 313 -5.93 5.67 16.23
C GLY A 313 -7.07 6.55 15.68
N GLY A 314 -7.09 7.82 16.09
CA GLY A 314 -8.18 8.78 15.79
C GLY A 314 -8.39 9.18 14.32
N GLY A 315 -7.75 8.50 13.37
CA GLY A 315 -8.06 8.61 11.94
C GLY A 315 -9.26 7.74 11.50
N HIS A 316 -9.96 7.10 12.42
CA HIS A 316 -11.20 6.35 12.14
C HIS A 316 -12.43 7.28 12.11
N ASP A 317 -12.49 8.27 13.02
CA ASP A 317 -13.70 9.05 13.29
C ASP A 317 -14.15 9.92 12.10
N GLU A 318 -13.21 10.50 11.36
CA GLU A 318 -13.51 11.38 10.21
C GLU A 318 -14.02 10.61 8.99
N ARG A 319 -13.43 9.44 8.71
CA ARG A 319 -13.90 8.52 7.66
C ARG A 319 -15.26 7.95 8.01
N GLU A 320 -15.47 7.52 9.25
CA GLU A 320 -16.77 7.02 9.71
C GLU A 320 -17.85 8.12 9.68
N GLN A 321 -17.53 9.36 10.09
CA GLN A 321 -18.45 10.49 9.99
C GLN A 321 -18.85 10.77 8.54
N THR A 322 -17.89 10.73 7.61
CA THR A 322 -18.16 11.03 6.19
C THR A 322 -18.91 9.89 5.49
N LEU A 323 -18.59 8.64 5.82
CA LEU A 323 -19.35 7.46 5.41
C LEU A 323 -20.82 7.55 5.89
N ASN A 324 -21.03 7.83 7.17
CA ASN A 324 -22.37 7.98 7.74
C ASN A 324 -23.15 9.15 7.10
N GLN A 325 -22.47 10.22 6.66
CA GLN A 325 -23.13 11.29 5.90
C GLN A 325 -23.60 10.78 4.52
N ILE A 326 -22.78 10.03 3.77
CA ILE A 326 -23.21 9.45 2.47
C ILE A 326 -24.43 8.56 2.68
N LEU A 327 -24.39 7.69 3.68
CA LEU A 327 -25.51 6.83 4.04
C LEU A 327 -26.77 7.65 4.38
N SER A 328 -26.63 8.77 5.10
CA SER A 328 -27.75 9.66 5.43
C SER A 328 -28.31 10.41 4.22
N GLU A 329 -27.49 10.79 3.23
CA GLU A 329 -27.98 11.42 2.00
C GLU A 329 -28.71 10.39 1.11
N MET A 330 -28.21 9.15 1.02
CA MET A 330 -28.84 8.06 0.26
C MET A 330 -30.17 7.61 0.86
N ASP A 331 -30.21 7.42 2.19
CA ASP A 331 -31.47 7.12 2.90
C ASP A 331 -32.44 8.31 2.81
N GLY A 332 -31.91 9.53 2.76
CA GLY A 332 -32.63 10.81 2.68
C GLY A 332 -33.09 11.25 1.28
N PHE A 333 -32.98 10.40 0.25
CA PHE A 333 -33.66 10.70 -1.02
C PHE A 333 -35.19 10.57 -0.85
N GLU A 334 -35.93 11.58 -1.28
CA GLU A 334 -37.39 11.50 -1.37
C GLU A 334 -37.82 10.76 -2.66
N GLY A 335 -39.06 10.26 -2.71
CA GLY A 335 -39.54 9.41 -3.82
C GLY A 335 -39.61 10.10 -5.20
N ASP A 336 -39.42 11.42 -5.26
CA ASP A 336 -39.53 12.22 -6.47
C ASP A 336 -38.15 12.63 -7.05
N GLU A 337 -37.06 12.47 -6.30
CA GLU A 337 -35.72 12.91 -6.70
C GLU A 337 -35.10 11.94 -7.72
N SER A 338 -34.81 12.43 -8.94
CA SER A 338 -34.32 11.61 -10.07
C SER A 338 -32.79 11.57 -10.13
N VAL A 339 -32.15 11.25 -9.01
CA VAL A 339 -30.68 11.20 -8.87
C VAL A 339 -30.24 9.75 -8.70
N VAL A 340 -29.24 9.33 -9.49
CA VAL A 340 -28.65 7.98 -9.39
C VAL A 340 -27.24 8.08 -8.84
N VAL A 341 -26.93 7.31 -7.79
CA VAL A 341 -25.57 7.21 -7.24
C VAL A 341 -24.88 5.98 -7.83
N LEU A 342 -23.82 6.20 -8.59
CA LEU A 342 -22.90 5.16 -9.02
C LEU A 342 -21.66 5.20 -8.10
N ALA A 343 -21.14 4.05 -7.71
CA ALA A 343 -19.87 3.98 -7.00
C ALA A 343 -18.97 2.88 -7.57
N ALA A 344 -17.65 3.07 -7.51
CA ALA A 344 -16.68 2.07 -7.93
C ALA A 344 -15.77 1.65 -6.77
N THR A 345 -15.40 0.37 -6.76
CA THR A 345 -14.35 -0.14 -5.86
C THR A 345 -13.51 -1.22 -6.55
N ASN A 346 -12.24 -1.30 -6.16
CA ASN A 346 -11.37 -2.44 -6.48
C ASN A 346 -11.38 -3.51 -5.38
N ARG A 347 -11.98 -3.22 -4.22
CA ARG A 347 -11.93 -4.01 -2.98
C ARG A 347 -13.32 -4.17 -2.34
N PRO A 348 -14.25 -4.92 -2.96
CA PRO A 348 -15.57 -5.16 -2.38
C PRO A 348 -15.52 -5.98 -1.07
N ASP A 349 -14.42 -6.68 -0.81
CA ASP A 349 -14.12 -7.47 0.38
C ASP A 349 -14.01 -6.63 1.65
N VAL A 350 -13.43 -5.42 1.57
CA VAL A 350 -13.19 -4.58 2.75
C VAL A 350 -14.35 -3.66 3.11
N LEU A 351 -15.35 -3.51 2.23
CA LEU A 351 -16.45 -2.56 2.41
C LEU A 351 -17.37 -2.91 3.60
N ASP A 352 -17.88 -1.88 4.26
CA ASP A 352 -18.88 -2.03 5.31
C ASP A 352 -20.21 -2.56 4.73
N LYS A 353 -20.73 -3.62 5.35
CA LYS A 353 -22.01 -4.24 4.99
C LYS A 353 -23.19 -3.27 5.10
N ALA A 354 -23.05 -2.15 5.81
CA ALA A 354 -24.03 -1.07 5.87
C ALA A 354 -24.25 -0.36 4.53
N LEU A 355 -23.22 -0.25 3.67
CA LEU A 355 -23.36 0.30 2.31
C LEU A 355 -24.22 -0.59 1.42
N LEU A 356 -24.11 -1.91 1.62
CA LEU A 356 -24.70 -2.95 0.77
C LEU A 356 -26.14 -3.35 1.17
N ARG A 357 -26.83 -2.51 1.96
CA ARG A 357 -28.21 -2.76 2.39
C ARG A 357 -29.21 -2.22 1.36
N PRO A 358 -30.41 -2.82 1.23
CA PRO A 358 -31.47 -2.30 0.36
C PRO A 358 -31.76 -0.81 0.60
N GLY A 359 -31.97 -0.05 -0.48
CA GLY A 359 -32.15 1.41 -0.44
C GLY A 359 -30.86 2.24 -0.51
N ARG A 360 -29.69 1.58 -0.43
CA ARG A 360 -28.35 2.19 -0.58
C ARG A 360 -27.70 1.65 -1.86
N PHE A 361 -26.56 0.96 -1.76
CA PHE A 361 -25.99 0.21 -2.89
C PHE A 361 -26.63 -1.16 -3.00
N ASP A 362 -27.87 -1.18 -3.49
CA ASP A 362 -28.70 -2.37 -3.64
C ASP A 362 -28.39 -3.16 -4.90
N ARG A 363 -28.10 -2.48 -6.03
CA ARG A 363 -27.59 -3.12 -7.25
C ARG A 363 -26.07 -3.24 -7.22
N LYS A 364 -25.56 -4.39 -7.65
CA LYS A 364 -24.11 -4.70 -7.67
C LYS A 364 -23.75 -5.27 -9.02
N ILE A 365 -22.84 -4.58 -9.72
CA ILE A 365 -22.41 -4.95 -11.07
C ILE A 365 -20.93 -5.29 -11.00
N THR A 366 -20.57 -6.53 -11.35
CA THR A 366 -19.18 -6.96 -11.40
C THR A 366 -18.62 -6.74 -12.80
N LEU A 367 -17.55 -5.94 -12.92
CA LEU A 367 -16.75 -5.76 -14.13
C LEU A 367 -15.49 -6.60 -14.01
N GLU A 368 -15.52 -7.78 -14.63
CA GLU A 368 -14.39 -8.70 -14.71
C GLU A 368 -13.38 -8.28 -15.80
N ASN A 369 -12.22 -8.95 -15.87
CA ASN A 369 -11.27 -8.72 -16.95
C ASN A 369 -11.84 -9.27 -18.28
N PRO A 370 -11.66 -8.55 -19.40
CA PRO A 370 -12.27 -8.91 -20.68
C PRO A 370 -11.75 -10.24 -21.25
N HIS A 371 -12.68 -11.08 -21.74
CA HIS A 371 -12.38 -12.27 -22.55
C HIS A 371 -11.89 -11.91 -23.95
N ARG A 372 -11.30 -12.87 -24.67
CA ARG A 372 -10.70 -12.71 -26.02
C ARG A 372 -11.49 -11.78 -26.96
N GLU A 373 -12.78 -12.03 -27.17
CA GLU A 373 -13.61 -11.20 -28.07
C GLU A 373 -13.72 -9.75 -27.59
N ALA A 374 -13.97 -9.54 -26.30
CA ALA A 374 -13.99 -8.23 -25.68
C ALA A 374 -12.62 -7.54 -25.76
N ARG A 375 -11.50 -8.26 -25.60
CA ARG A 375 -10.15 -7.70 -25.75
C ARG A 375 -9.88 -7.23 -27.17
N ARG A 376 -10.25 -8.01 -28.18
CA ARG A 376 -10.19 -7.60 -29.58
C ARG A 376 -11.00 -6.33 -29.84
N ASP A 377 -12.22 -6.25 -29.30
CA ASP A 377 -13.10 -5.11 -29.57
C ASP A 377 -12.66 -3.85 -28.80
N ILE A 378 -12.08 -3.99 -27.60
CA ILE A 378 -11.34 -2.93 -26.90
C ILE A 378 -10.10 -2.47 -27.70
N LEU A 379 -9.32 -3.41 -28.26
CA LEU A 379 -8.19 -3.09 -29.12
C LEU A 379 -8.64 -2.30 -30.36
N LYS A 380 -9.74 -2.69 -31.03
CA LYS A 380 -10.32 -1.93 -32.16
C LYS A 380 -10.66 -0.48 -31.78
N VAL A 381 -11.23 -0.24 -30.58
CA VAL A 381 -11.51 1.12 -30.11
C VAL A 381 -10.21 1.91 -29.92
N HIS A 382 -9.19 1.32 -29.29
CA HIS A 382 -7.93 2.00 -29.01
C HIS A 382 -6.95 2.09 -30.19
N THR A 383 -7.11 1.30 -31.25
CA THR A 383 -6.32 1.40 -32.48
C THR A 383 -6.99 2.23 -33.58
N LYS A 384 -8.26 2.65 -33.42
CA LYS A 384 -9.03 3.45 -34.40
C LYS A 384 -8.32 4.73 -34.88
N SER A 385 -7.48 5.34 -34.04
CA SER A 385 -6.69 6.54 -34.35
C SER A 385 -5.22 6.26 -34.71
N ILE A 386 -4.80 4.99 -34.73
CA ILE A 386 -3.43 4.55 -34.96
C ILE A 386 -3.31 4.02 -36.40
N PRO A 387 -2.34 4.48 -37.21
CA PRO A 387 -2.10 3.90 -38.53
C PRO A 387 -1.45 2.53 -38.39
N LEU A 388 -2.24 1.45 -38.47
CA LEU A 388 -1.75 0.08 -38.47
C LEU A 388 -1.18 -0.31 -39.84
N ALA A 389 -0.21 -1.23 -39.85
CA ALA A 389 0.24 -1.93 -41.05
C ALA A 389 -0.56 -3.23 -41.27
N ASP A 390 -0.48 -3.79 -42.48
CA ASP A 390 -1.28 -4.96 -42.92
C ASP A 390 -0.94 -6.27 -42.18
N ASP A 391 0.16 -6.33 -41.43
CA ASP A 391 0.62 -7.47 -40.64
C ASP A 391 0.02 -7.53 -39.21
N VAL A 392 -0.73 -6.51 -38.79
CA VAL A 392 -1.29 -6.41 -37.43
C VAL A 392 -2.62 -7.16 -37.31
N ASP A 393 -2.57 -8.39 -36.78
CA ASP A 393 -3.75 -9.19 -36.44
C ASP A 393 -4.25 -8.92 -35.00
N LEU A 394 -5.41 -8.25 -34.87
CA LEU A 394 -6.04 -7.96 -33.58
C LEU A 394 -6.61 -9.20 -32.87
N ASP A 395 -7.00 -10.26 -33.59
CA ASP A 395 -7.45 -11.52 -33.01
C ASP A 395 -6.25 -12.33 -32.46
N ARG A 396 -5.06 -12.24 -33.08
CA ARG A 396 -3.79 -12.76 -32.54
C ARG A 396 -3.34 -11.96 -31.30
N LEU A 397 -3.39 -10.63 -31.33
CA LEU A 397 -3.10 -9.80 -30.14
C LEU A 397 -4.06 -10.09 -28.99
N ALA A 398 -5.36 -10.22 -29.26
CA ALA A 398 -6.34 -10.58 -28.25
C ALA A 398 -6.02 -11.95 -27.61
N ALA A 399 -5.60 -12.95 -28.40
CA ALA A 399 -5.17 -14.24 -27.87
C ALA A 399 -3.91 -14.13 -26.99
N GLY A 400 -2.91 -13.33 -27.38
CA GLY A 400 -1.67 -13.14 -26.62
C GLY A 400 -1.76 -12.22 -25.39
N THR A 401 -2.92 -11.65 -25.07
CA THR A 401 -3.12 -10.67 -23.97
C THR A 401 -4.07 -11.18 -22.88
N ILE A 402 -4.06 -12.49 -22.61
CA ILE A 402 -4.92 -13.08 -21.57
C ILE A 402 -4.68 -12.41 -20.21
N GLY A 403 -5.77 -12.08 -19.54
CA GLY A 403 -5.75 -11.41 -18.24
C GLY A 403 -5.63 -9.89 -18.30
N PHE A 404 -5.30 -9.28 -19.45
CA PHE A 404 -5.20 -7.82 -19.58
C PHE A 404 -6.56 -7.15 -19.33
N SER A 405 -6.56 -6.11 -18.49
CA SER A 405 -7.65 -5.16 -18.34
C SER A 405 -7.77 -4.23 -19.55
N GLY A 406 -8.89 -3.51 -19.68
CA GLY A 406 -9.08 -2.52 -20.75
C GLY A 406 -8.03 -1.40 -20.73
N ALA A 407 -7.59 -0.99 -19.54
CA ALA A 407 -6.51 -0.02 -19.38
C ALA A 407 -5.14 -0.56 -19.86
N GLU A 408 -4.84 -1.83 -19.65
CA GLU A 408 -3.60 -2.46 -20.15
C GLU A 408 -3.63 -2.63 -21.68
N LEU A 409 -4.78 -2.93 -22.28
CA LEU A 409 -4.94 -2.96 -23.74
C LEU A 409 -4.80 -1.56 -24.37
N ARG A 410 -5.35 -0.53 -23.71
CA ARG A 410 -5.09 0.88 -24.10
C ARG A 410 -3.61 1.21 -24.02
N ASN A 411 -2.93 0.76 -22.95
CA ASN A 411 -1.51 0.99 -22.78
C ASN A 411 -0.69 0.25 -23.84
N LEU A 412 -1.04 -0.98 -24.19
CA LEU A 412 -0.42 -1.77 -25.25
C LEU A 412 -0.48 -1.05 -26.61
N ALA A 413 -1.65 -0.53 -27.00
CA ALA A 413 -1.81 0.23 -28.24
C ALA A 413 -0.98 1.53 -28.25
N ASN A 414 -0.94 2.24 -27.13
CA ASN A 414 -0.13 3.45 -26.96
C ASN A 414 1.39 3.14 -27.01
N GLU A 415 1.82 2.09 -26.33
CA GLU A 415 3.22 1.63 -26.31
C GLU A 415 3.69 1.19 -27.71
N ALA A 416 2.87 0.46 -28.46
CA ALA A 416 3.18 0.08 -29.83
C ALA A 416 3.37 1.32 -30.73
N ALA A 417 2.52 2.34 -30.61
CA ALA A 417 2.70 3.61 -31.30
C ALA A 417 3.98 4.36 -30.88
N LEU A 418 4.37 4.31 -29.59
CA LEU A 418 5.64 4.87 -29.09
C LEU A 418 6.87 4.09 -29.59
N PHE A 419 6.77 2.77 -29.81
CA PHE A 419 7.82 1.99 -30.48
C PHE A 419 7.95 2.38 -31.95
N ALA A 420 6.83 2.49 -32.69
CA ALA A 420 6.84 2.92 -34.08
C ALA A 420 7.43 4.33 -34.25
N GLY A 421 7.04 5.27 -33.39
CA GLY A 421 7.58 6.64 -33.35
C GLY A 421 9.09 6.67 -33.07
N ARG A 422 9.59 5.88 -32.10
CA ARG A 422 11.03 5.74 -31.82
C ARG A 422 11.81 5.13 -32.99
N ARG A 423 11.19 4.24 -33.76
CA ARG A 423 11.76 3.62 -34.97
C ARG A 423 11.63 4.50 -36.23
N GLY A 424 10.93 5.63 -36.15
CA GLY A 424 10.67 6.50 -37.30
C GLY A 424 9.71 5.91 -38.34
N LEU A 425 8.90 4.91 -37.95
CA LEU A 425 7.94 4.26 -38.83
C LEU A 425 6.71 5.14 -39.07
N LYS A 426 6.08 4.99 -40.24
CA LYS A 426 4.84 5.71 -40.61
C LYS A 426 3.56 4.97 -40.20
N GLN A 427 3.68 3.67 -39.94
CA GLN A 427 2.62 2.77 -39.51
C GLN A 427 3.17 1.93 -38.36
N VAL A 428 2.28 1.40 -37.51
CA VAL A 428 2.61 0.49 -36.43
C VAL A 428 2.50 -0.95 -36.97
N ASP A 429 3.61 -1.68 -36.94
CA ASP A 429 3.74 -3.06 -37.41
C ASP A 429 3.54 -4.09 -36.28
N TRP A 430 3.50 -5.38 -36.64
CA TRP A 430 3.40 -6.47 -35.66
C TRP A 430 4.54 -6.44 -34.63
N ALA A 431 5.77 -6.13 -35.08
CA ALA A 431 6.94 -6.07 -34.23
C ALA A 431 6.79 -5.03 -33.11
N CYS A 432 6.24 -3.85 -33.41
CA CYS A 432 5.94 -2.83 -32.40
C CYS A 432 4.92 -3.28 -31.35
N PHE A 433 3.91 -4.06 -31.72
CA PHE A 433 2.98 -4.65 -30.74
C PHE A 433 3.60 -5.79 -29.94
N SER A 434 4.40 -6.66 -30.56
CA SER A 434 5.14 -7.74 -29.90
C SER A 434 6.10 -7.18 -28.83
N ASP A 435 6.85 -6.12 -29.16
CA ASP A 435 7.73 -5.41 -28.22
C ASP A 435 6.97 -4.66 -27.11
N ALA A 436 5.84 -4.04 -27.44
CA ALA A 436 4.99 -3.36 -26.45
C ALA A 436 4.40 -4.35 -25.43
N ARG A 437 3.97 -5.53 -25.90
CA ARG A 437 3.47 -6.61 -25.04
C ARG A 437 4.56 -7.13 -24.11
N ASP A 438 5.76 -7.38 -24.64
CA ASP A 438 6.92 -7.80 -23.82
C ASP A 438 7.26 -6.74 -22.76
N ARG A 439 7.26 -5.45 -23.12
CA ARG A 439 7.55 -4.35 -22.18
C ARG A 439 6.54 -4.31 -21.03
N ILE A 440 5.27 -4.57 -21.31
CA ILE A 440 4.19 -4.60 -20.30
C ILE A 440 4.28 -5.85 -19.42
N LEU A 441 4.53 -7.02 -20.00
CA LEU A 441 4.57 -8.30 -19.28
C LEU A 441 5.84 -8.51 -18.44
N VAL A 442 7.00 -8.12 -18.99
CA VAL A 442 8.32 -8.52 -18.48
C VAL A 442 9.14 -7.31 -18.00
N GLY A 443 8.90 -6.14 -18.60
CA GLY A 443 9.57 -4.89 -18.30
C GLY A 443 10.50 -4.40 -19.42
N GLU A 444 11.24 -3.33 -19.13
CA GLU A 444 12.15 -2.71 -20.10
C GLU A 444 13.38 -3.56 -20.38
N THR A 445 13.87 -3.49 -21.62
CA THR A 445 15.14 -4.09 -22.04
C THR A 445 16.29 -3.47 -21.23
N ARG A 446 17.21 -4.30 -20.73
CA ARG A 446 18.36 -3.83 -19.95
C ARG A 446 19.37 -3.13 -20.85
N GLU A 447 19.96 -2.03 -20.36
CA GLU A 447 21.02 -1.28 -21.07
C GLU A 447 22.29 -2.11 -21.33
N HIS A 448 22.55 -3.09 -20.46
CA HIS A 448 23.74 -3.94 -20.51
C HIS A 448 23.33 -5.34 -20.97
N GLY A 449 23.95 -5.79 -22.07
CA GLY A 449 23.78 -7.15 -22.60
C GLY A 449 24.43 -8.22 -21.71
N LEU A 450 24.12 -9.48 -22.00
CA LEU A 450 24.71 -10.65 -21.34
C LEU A 450 26.16 -10.89 -21.84
N SER A 451 26.99 -11.55 -21.02
CA SER A 451 28.26 -12.10 -21.51
C SER A 451 27.99 -13.25 -22.49
N ASP A 452 28.95 -13.60 -23.35
CA ASP A 452 28.74 -14.69 -24.32
C ASP A 452 28.47 -16.05 -23.65
N ARG A 453 29.05 -16.28 -22.45
CA ARG A 453 28.76 -17.48 -21.63
C ARG A 453 27.33 -17.43 -21.08
N ASP A 454 26.91 -16.30 -20.54
CA ASP A 454 25.56 -16.16 -19.97
C ASP A 454 24.50 -16.23 -21.07
N ARG A 455 24.73 -15.58 -22.23
CA ARG A 455 23.89 -15.70 -23.43
C ARG A 455 23.79 -17.15 -23.89
N GLN A 456 24.88 -17.92 -23.86
CA GLN A 456 24.84 -19.35 -24.18
C GLN A 456 23.98 -20.13 -23.17
N ILE A 457 24.17 -19.94 -21.86
CA ILE A 457 23.37 -20.62 -20.83
C ILE A 457 21.88 -20.30 -20.99
N VAL A 458 21.54 -19.01 -21.14
CA VAL A 458 20.16 -18.54 -21.34
C VAL A 458 19.58 -19.07 -22.65
N ALA A 459 20.34 -19.12 -23.76
CA ALA A 459 19.85 -19.70 -25.01
C ALA A 459 19.48 -21.18 -24.89
N TYR A 460 20.28 -21.97 -24.16
CA TYR A 460 19.94 -23.37 -23.86
C TYR A 460 18.76 -23.49 -22.90
N HIS A 461 18.68 -22.63 -21.88
CA HIS A 461 17.57 -22.57 -20.92
C HIS A 461 16.22 -22.32 -21.62
N GLU A 462 16.14 -21.23 -22.39
CA GLU A 462 14.93 -20.86 -23.13
C GLU A 462 14.59 -21.88 -24.23
N SER A 463 15.60 -22.46 -24.89
CA SER A 463 15.36 -23.56 -25.86
C SER A 463 14.79 -24.81 -25.19
N GLY A 464 15.11 -25.06 -23.91
CA GLY A 464 14.53 -26.15 -23.13
C GLY A 464 13.04 -25.98 -22.88
N HIS A 465 12.62 -24.77 -22.49
CA HIS A 465 11.20 -24.42 -22.36
C HIS A 465 10.47 -24.48 -23.71
N ALA A 466 11.04 -23.85 -24.75
CA ALA A 466 10.46 -23.79 -26.09
C ALA A 466 10.29 -25.18 -26.71
N LEU A 467 11.30 -26.05 -26.60
CA LEU A 467 11.23 -27.40 -27.16
C LEU A 467 10.20 -28.28 -26.43
N LEU A 468 10.07 -28.19 -25.10
CA LEU A 468 9.02 -28.90 -24.37
C LEU A 468 7.62 -28.35 -24.69
N ALA A 469 7.45 -27.04 -24.80
CA ALA A 469 6.17 -26.44 -25.21
C ALA A 469 5.76 -26.87 -26.63
N TYR A 470 6.72 -27.07 -27.53
CA TYR A 470 6.49 -27.57 -28.89
C TYR A 470 6.19 -29.09 -28.95
N LEU A 471 6.83 -29.89 -28.07
CA LEU A 471 6.69 -31.36 -28.07
C LEU A 471 5.46 -31.89 -27.30
N LEU A 472 4.98 -31.15 -26.29
CA LEU A 472 3.94 -31.64 -25.39
C LEU A 472 2.53 -31.23 -25.87
N PRO A 473 1.66 -32.16 -26.33
CA PRO A 473 0.36 -31.84 -26.95
C PRO A 473 -0.71 -31.35 -25.95
N LYS A 474 -0.35 -31.15 -24.68
CA LYS A 474 -1.20 -30.57 -23.63
C LYS A 474 -0.57 -29.33 -22.99
N ALA A 475 0.56 -28.84 -23.50
CA ALA A 475 1.11 -27.54 -23.13
C ALA A 475 0.32 -26.40 -23.82
N ASP A 476 0.60 -25.16 -23.43
CA ASP A 476 0.13 -23.98 -24.17
C ASP A 476 1.00 -23.81 -25.42
N ALA A 477 0.43 -23.33 -26.53
CA ALA A 477 1.14 -23.28 -27.81
C ALA A 477 2.28 -22.25 -27.78
N LEU A 478 3.46 -22.65 -28.26
CA LEU A 478 4.63 -21.77 -28.36
C LEU A 478 4.38 -20.65 -29.38
N GLU A 479 4.63 -19.40 -28.99
CA GLU A 479 4.51 -18.22 -29.88
C GLU A 479 5.88 -17.67 -30.27
N LYS A 480 6.77 -17.44 -29.29
CA LYS A 480 8.15 -17.01 -29.55
C LYS A 480 9.08 -17.34 -28.39
N VAL A 481 10.38 -17.25 -28.64
CA VAL A 481 11.44 -17.36 -27.63
C VAL A 481 12.49 -16.28 -27.84
N THR A 482 12.98 -15.66 -26.76
CA THR A 482 13.98 -14.58 -26.82
C THR A 482 15.00 -14.69 -25.69
N VAL A 483 16.26 -14.33 -25.97
CA VAL A 483 17.37 -14.22 -24.99
C VAL A 483 17.71 -12.77 -24.67
N ILE A 484 16.86 -11.82 -25.08
CA ILE A 484 17.03 -10.40 -24.81
C ILE A 484 16.56 -10.13 -23.36
N PRO A 485 17.45 -9.69 -22.45
CA PRO A 485 17.09 -9.55 -21.05
C PRO A 485 16.16 -8.34 -20.83
N ARG A 486 15.03 -8.58 -20.18
CA ARG A 486 13.99 -7.58 -19.87
C ARG A 486 13.61 -7.61 -18.40
N GLY A 487 13.59 -6.45 -17.75
CA GLY A 487 13.27 -6.32 -16.32
C GLY A 487 14.12 -7.23 -15.44
N ARG A 488 13.49 -8.26 -14.86
CA ARG A 488 14.14 -9.28 -14.02
C ARG A 488 14.45 -10.60 -14.75
N ALA A 489 13.94 -10.78 -15.97
CA ALA A 489 14.14 -11.98 -16.77
C ALA A 489 15.40 -11.84 -17.65
N LEU A 490 16.14 -12.94 -17.83
CA LEU A 490 17.32 -12.98 -18.69
C LEU A 490 16.99 -13.46 -20.12
N GLY A 491 15.97 -14.31 -20.24
CA GLY A 491 15.28 -14.70 -21.47
C GLY A 491 13.79 -14.88 -21.19
N VAL A 492 12.99 -15.13 -22.24
CA VAL A 492 11.55 -15.37 -22.14
C VAL A 492 11.08 -16.32 -23.24
N THR A 493 10.36 -17.37 -22.85
CA THR A 493 9.59 -18.25 -23.73
C THR A 493 8.09 -17.93 -23.64
N ALA A 494 7.54 -17.29 -24.68
CA ALA A 494 6.14 -16.90 -24.71
C ALA A 494 5.23 -18.03 -25.23
N GLN A 495 4.17 -18.33 -24.49
CA GLN A 495 3.16 -19.33 -24.82
C GLN A 495 1.77 -18.70 -24.83
N VAL A 496 0.94 -19.11 -25.79
CA VAL A 496 -0.45 -18.66 -25.95
C VAL A 496 -1.38 -19.88 -25.91
N PRO A 497 -2.28 -19.97 -24.91
CA PRO A 497 -3.36 -20.95 -24.90
C PRO A 497 -4.27 -20.79 -26.12
N GLU A 498 -4.65 -21.90 -26.76
CA GLU A 498 -5.61 -21.91 -27.88
C GLU A 498 -7.00 -21.38 -27.47
N GLU A 499 -7.38 -21.67 -26.22
CA GLU A 499 -8.67 -21.34 -25.60
C GLU A 499 -8.47 -20.78 -24.19
N GLU A 500 -9.30 -19.81 -23.81
CA GLU A 500 -9.42 -19.37 -22.42
C GLU A 500 -10.19 -20.40 -21.59
N ARG A 501 -9.46 -21.20 -20.80
CA ARG A 501 -10.01 -22.28 -19.98
C ARG A 501 -10.21 -21.82 -18.53
N TYR A 502 -11.43 -21.95 -18.02
CA TYR A 502 -11.74 -21.79 -16.59
C TYR A 502 -11.39 -23.03 -15.75
N ASN A 503 -11.49 -24.22 -16.37
CA ASN A 503 -11.22 -25.50 -15.74
C ASN A 503 -9.95 -26.11 -16.35
N PHE A 504 -9.02 -26.53 -15.50
CA PHE A 504 -7.75 -27.13 -15.89
C PHE A 504 -7.75 -28.64 -15.62
N SER A 505 -7.40 -29.44 -16.63
CA SER A 505 -7.22 -30.88 -16.45
C SER A 505 -5.87 -31.20 -15.83
N GLU A 506 -5.77 -32.32 -15.12
CA GLU A 506 -4.51 -32.77 -14.52
C GLU A 506 -3.40 -32.92 -15.58
N SER A 507 -3.71 -33.48 -16.76
CA SER A 507 -2.75 -33.65 -17.85
C SER A 507 -2.20 -32.31 -18.39
N TYR A 508 -3.05 -31.28 -18.47
CA TYR A 508 -2.62 -29.92 -18.83
C TYR A 508 -1.68 -29.34 -17.77
N LEU A 509 -2.03 -29.49 -16.48
CA LEU A 509 -1.21 -28.98 -15.38
C LEU A 509 0.15 -29.70 -15.29
N ARG A 510 0.17 -31.02 -15.51
CA ARG A 510 1.41 -31.81 -15.64
C ARG A 510 2.27 -31.33 -16.81
N ALA A 511 1.69 -31.10 -17.98
CA ALA A 511 2.42 -30.55 -19.14
C ALA A 511 2.97 -29.15 -18.86
N LYS A 512 2.20 -28.29 -18.20
CA LYS A 512 2.65 -26.94 -17.80
C LYS A 512 3.83 -26.97 -16.83
N ILE A 513 3.82 -27.89 -15.85
CA ILE A 513 4.97 -28.13 -14.95
C ILE A 513 6.17 -28.71 -15.72
N ALA A 514 5.95 -29.62 -16.67
CA ALA A 514 7.02 -30.17 -17.50
C ALA A 514 7.75 -29.05 -18.28
N VAL A 515 6.99 -28.14 -18.90
CA VAL A 515 7.56 -26.96 -19.58
C VAL A 515 8.34 -26.07 -18.60
N MET A 516 7.86 -25.84 -17.37
CA MET A 516 8.61 -25.09 -16.34
C MET A 516 9.96 -25.74 -15.99
N PHE A 517 10.09 -27.07 -16.05
CA PHE A 517 11.38 -27.73 -15.85
C PHE A 517 12.32 -27.68 -17.07
N GLY A 518 11.84 -27.23 -18.24
CA GLY A 518 12.58 -27.24 -19.51
C GLY A 518 13.96 -26.59 -19.42
N GLY A 519 14.06 -25.36 -18.92
CA GLY A 519 15.35 -24.65 -18.84
C GLY A 519 16.36 -25.32 -17.91
N ARG A 520 15.94 -25.69 -16.69
CA ARG A 520 16.79 -26.42 -15.72
C ARG A 520 17.28 -27.75 -16.28
N LEU A 521 16.42 -28.46 -17.01
CA LEU A 521 16.76 -29.74 -17.63
C LEU A 521 17.71 -29.58 -18.81
N ALA A 522 17.49 -28.58 -19.68
CA ALA A 522 18.39 -28.28 -20.79
C ALA A 522 19.80 -27.94 -20.30
N GLU A 523 19.92 -27.11 -19.26
CA GLU A 523 21.21 -26.84 -18.60
C GLU A 523 21.85 -28.12 -18.07
N SER A 524 21.08 -28.94 -17.33
CA SER A 524 21.55 -30.21 -16.76
C SER A 524 22.05 -31.21 -17.81
N ILE A 525 21.40 -31.29 -18.98
CA ILE A 525 21.74 -32.23 -20.06
C ILE A 525 22.96 -31.78 -20.87
N VAL A 526 23.15 -30.47 -21.03
CA VAL A 526 24.19 -29.90 -21.91
C VAL A 526 25.44 -29.54 -21.13
N PHE A 527 25.31 -28.92 -19.96
CA PHE A 527 26.44 -28.44 -19.14
C PHE A 527 26.82 -29.36 -17.97
N ASN A 528 25.98 -30.34 -17.62
CA ASN A 528 26.09 -31.15 -16.40
C ASN A 528 26.10 -30.32 -15.10
N GLU A 529 25.54 -29.12 -15.14
CA GLU A 529 25.40 -28.16 -14.04
C GLU A 529 24.00 -27.55 -14.09
N VAL A 530 23.53 -26.95 -13.00
CA VAL A 530 22.27 -26.19 -12.95
C VAL A 530 22.51 -24.81 -12.35
N SER A 531 21.93 -23.79 -12.97
CA SER A 531 22.02 -22.39 -12.56
C SER A 531 20.93 -22.03 -11.55
N ASN A 532 21.05 -20.82 -11.00
CA ASN A 532 19.99 -20.19 -10.22
C ASN A 532 18.90 -19.52 -11.08
N GLY A 533 19.01 -19.56 -12.42
CA GLY A 533 18.02 -18.96 -13.33
C GLY A 533 16.62 -19.56 -13.18
N ALA A 534 16.55 -20.88 -12.94
CA ALA A 534 15.30 -21.63 -12.77
C ALA A 534 14.57 -21.39 -11.43
N GLU A 535 14.98 -20.42 -10.58
CA GLU A 535 14.36 -20.19 -9.27
C GLU A 535 12.85 -19.90 -9.39
N ASN A 536 12.46 -19.10 -10.38
CA ASN A 536 11.07 -18.72 -10.59
C ASN A 536 10.21 -19.92 -11.05
N ASP A 537 10.73 -20.73 -11.98
CA ASP A 537 10.04 -21.90 -12.50
C ASP A 537 9.87 -22.99 -11.44
N LEU A 538 10.90 -23.24 -10.62
CA LEU A 538 10.81 -24.15 -9.48
C LEU A 538 9.76 -23.68 -8.48
N ARG A 539 9.69 -22.37 -8.21
CA ARG A 539 8.70 -21.76 -7.29
C ARG A 539 7.28 -21.91 -7.84
N GLU A 540 7.06 -21.62 -9.11
CA GLU A 540 5.75 -21.71 -9.76
C GLU A 540 5.29 -23.16 -9.96
N ALA A 541 6.19 -24.07 -10.36
CA ALA A 541 5.93 -25.51 -10.42
C ALA A 541 5.53 -26.06 -9.05
N THR A 542 6.25 -25.68 -7.99
CA THR A 542 5.93 -26.09 -6.61
C THR A 542 4.58 -25.51 -6.16
N ARG A 543 4.28 -24.25 -6.48
CA ARG A 543 2.98 -23.59 -6.20
C ARG A 543 1.82 -24.25 -6.95
N LEU A 544 2.05 -24.75 -8.16
CA LEU A 544 1.04 -25.43 -8.96
C LEU A 544 0.81 -26.86 -8.47
N ALA A 545 1.88 -27.62 -8.25
CA ALA A 545 1.82 -28.96 -7.67
C ALA A 545 1.15 -28.97 -6.27
N ARG A 546 1.45 -27.98 -5.42
CA ARG A 546 0.77 -27.83 -4.13
C ARG A 546 -0.74 -27.62 -4.28
N ARG A 547 -1.19 -26.83 -5.27
CA ARG A 547 -2.62 -26.67 -5.56
C ARG A 547 -3.26 -27.93 -6.10
N MET A 548 -2.59 -28.66 -6.99
CA MET A 548 -3.06 -29.96 -7.48
C MET A 548 -3.30 -30.95 -6.33
N VAL A 549 -2.31 -31.11 -5.44
CA VAL A 549 -2.36 -32.07 -4.34
C VAL A 549 -3.29 -31.63 -3.20
N ALA A 550 -3.26 -30.36 -2.80
CA ALA A 550 -3.90 -29.89 -1.58
C ALA A 550 -5.23 -29.12 -1.78
N HIS A 551 -5.50 -28.54 -2.95
CA HIS A 551 -6.72 -27.74 -3.20
C HIS A 551 -7.68 -28.36 -4.20
N TRP A 552 -7.15 -29.03 -5.23
CA TRP A 552 -7.92 -29.58 -6.33
C TRP A 552 -8.13 -31.10 -6.25
N GLY A 553 -7.59 -31.77 -5.22
CA GLY A 553 -7.80 -33.20 -4.97
C GLY A 553 -7.22 -34.13 -6.05
N MET A 554 -6.18 -33.68 -6.78
CA MET A 554 -5.55 -34.42 -7.88
C MET A 554 -4.45 -35.40 -7.40
N SER A 555 -4.55 -35.90 -6.17
CA SER A 555 -3.68 -36.96 -5.64
C SER A 555 -4.55 -38.09 -5.08
N GLU A 556 -4.35 -39.31 -5.55
CA GLU A 556 -5.10 -40.49 -5.09
C GLU A 556 -4.91 -40.75 -3.58
N ARG A 557 -3.74 -40.44 -3.03
CA ARG A 557 -3.39 -40.65 -1.62
C ARG A 557 -4.05 -39.65 -0.69
N ILE A 558 -4.15 -38.39 -1.12
CA ILE A 558 -4.80 -37.32 -0.34
C ILE A 558 -6.33 -37.34 -0.55
N GLY A 559 -6.77 -37.74 -1.74
CA GLY A 559 -8.18 -37.81 -2.13
C GLY A 559 -8.80 -36.45 -2.45
N PRO A 560 -10.12 -36.41 -2.70
CA PRO A 560 -10.85 -35.22 -3.12
C PRO A 560 -11.17 -34.29 -1.93
N VAL A 561 -10.13 -33.85 -1.21
CA VAL A 561 -10.21 -32.93 -0.07
C VAL A 561 -9.49 -31.63 -0.40
N SER A 562 -10.03 -30.50 0.05
CA SER A 562 -9.40 -29.18 -0.10
C SER A 562 -8.92 -28.67 1.26
N PHE A 563 -7.62 -28.40 1.36
CA PHE A 563 -6.93 -27.83 2.51
C PHE A 563 -6.58 -26.38 2.20
N PRO A 564 -7.43 -25.40 2.56
CA PRO A 564 -7.21 -24.01 2.16
C PRO A 564 -5.86 -23.49 2.65
N GLN A 565 -5.12 -22.86 1.74
CA GLN A 565 -3.90 -22.15 2.10
C GLN A 565 -4.28 -20.67 2.22
N HIS A 566 -4.33 -20.16 3.46
CA HIS A 566 -4.42 -18.72 3.66
C HIS A 566 -3.21 -18.06 2.99
N GLN A 567 -3.49 -17.28 1.94
CA GLN A 567 -2.46 -16.47 1.30
C GLN A 567 -1.98 -15.43 2.32
N GLN A 568 -0.68 -15.11 2.26
CA GLN A 568 -0.08 -14.04 3.04
C GLN A 568 -0.56 -12.67 2.53
N GLU A 569 -1.80 -12.29 2.83
CA GLU A 569 -2.15 -10.88 2.90
C GLU A 569 -1.45 -10.30 4.12
N VAL A 570 -0.36 -9.56 3.86
CA VAL A 570 0.49 -8.91 4.88
C VAL A 570 -0.30 -7.79 5.56
N PHE A 571 -1.17 -8.17 6.48
CA PHE A 571 -1.93 -7.26 7.32
C PHE A 571 -1.31 -7.24 8.72
N LEU A 572 -0.52 -6.19 8.99
CA LEU A 572 0.06 -5.94 10.31
C LEU A 572 -1.04 -6.01 11.39
N GLY A 573 -1.01 -7.09 12.18
CA GLY A 573 -1.93 -7.32 13.29
C GLY A 573 -2.82 -8.57 13.20
N ARG A 574 -2.74 -9.39 12.14
CA ARG A 574 -3.53 -10.65 12.04
C ARG A 574 -2.72 -11.95 11.92
N GLU A 575 -1.39 -11.86 11.83
CA GLU A 575 -0.52 -13.01 11.49
C GLU A 575 -0.13 -13.92 12.67
N LEU A 576 -0.47 -13.59 13.91
CA LEU A 576 0.02 -14.30 15.11
C LEU A 576 -0.72 -15.62 15.47
N GLY A 577 -1.63 -16.12 14.64
CA GLY A 577 -2.40 -17.32 15.02
C GLY A 577 -3.39 -17.86 13.99
N HIS A 578 -2.93 -18.13 12.77
CA HIS A 578 -3.66 -19.05 11.88
C HIS A 578 -3.12 -20.47 12.06
N GLU A 579 -3.80 -21.28 12.87
CA GLU A 579 -3.55 -22.73 12.93
C GLU A 579 -3.78 -23.37 11.56
N ARG A 580 -2.96 -24.37 11.21
CA ARG A 580 -3.19 -25.20 10.03
C ARG A 580 -4.45 -26.04 10.29
N GLU A 581 -5.43 -26.00 9.38
CA GLU A 581 -6.67 -26.80 9.47
C GLU A 581 -6.45 -28.33 9.30
N HIS A 582 -5.19 -28.80 9.32
CA HIS A 582 -4.81 -30.19 9.12
C HIS A 582 -3.61 -30.57 10.01
N SER A 583 -3.50 -31.86 10.34
CA SER A 583 -2.41 -32.39 11.16
C SER A 583 -1.06 -32.33 10.44
N GLU A 584 0.04 -32.28 11.21
CA GLU A 584 1.40 -32.38 10.68
C GLU A 584 1.64 -33.68 9.89
N SER A 585 0.95 -34.78 10.23
CA SER A 585 0.99 -36.02 9.43
C SER A 585 0.40 -35.84 8.03
N THR A 586 -0.67 -35.05 7.90
CA THR A 586 -1.27 -34.70 6.60
C THR A 586 -0.39 -33.71 5.84
N ALA A 587 0.20 -32.73 6.53
CA ALA A 587 1.16 -31.80 5.93
C ALA A 587 2.37 -32.53 5.33
N ALA A 588 2.94 -33.48 6.09
CA ALA A 588 4.05 -34.33 5.63
C ALA A 588 3.66 -35.20 4.43
N ALA A 589 2.45 -35.78 4.41
CA ALA A 589 1.95 -36.55 3.28
C ALA A 589 1.76 -35.69 2.02
N ILE A 590 1.21 -34.47 2.17
CA ILE A 590 1.09 -33.49 1.07
C ILE A 590 2.46 -33.15 0.49
N ASP A 591 3.46 -32.84 1.34
CA ASP A 591 4.81 -32.51 0.88
C ASP A 591 5.54 -33.70 0.24
N GLU A 592 5.26 -34.93 0.67
CA GLU A 592 5.76 -36.15 0.02
C GLU A 592 5.15 -36.35 -1.37
N GLU A 593 3.83 -36.22 -1.51
CA GLU A 593 3.14 -36.33 -2.80
C GLU A 593 3.53 -35.20 -3.77
N ILE A 594 3.81 -33.98 -3.27
CA ILE A 594 4.35 -32.89 -4.10
C ILE A 594 5.73 -33.26 -4.64
N ARG A 595 6.67 -33.75 -3.80
CA ARG A 595 8.00 -34.15 -4.26
C ARG A 595 7.93 -35.28 -5.29
N LYS A 596 7.05 -36.26 -5.06
CA LYS A 596 6.81 -37.37 -5.99
C LYS A 596 6.26 -36.87 -7.34
N LEU A 597 5.18 -36.09 -7.32
CA LEU A 597 4.56 -35.52 -8.52
C LEU A 597 5.56 -34.72 -9.35
N LEU A 598 6.35 -33.86 -8.71
CA LEU A 598 7.38 -33.07 -9.39
C LEU A 598 8.50 -33.96 -9.96
N GLY A 599 8.97 -34.96 -9.21
CA GLY A 599 10.00 -35.91 -9.67
C GLY A 599 9.55 -36.76 -10.86
N ASP A 600 8.31 -37.25 -10.85
CA ASP A 600 7.72 -38.02 -11.96
C ASP A 600 7.63 -37.16 -13.24
N ILE A 601 7.24 -35.88 -13.11
CA ILE A 601 7.16 -34.94 -14.23
C ILE A 601 8.56 -34.57 -14.73
N GLU A 602 9.53 -34.30 -13.84
CA GLU A 602 10.92 -34.01 -14.23
C GLU A 602 11.53 -35.19 -15.01
N ALA A 603 11.34 -36.42 -14.55
CA ALA A 603 11.87 -37.61 -15.22
C ALA A 603 11.34 -37.76 -16.65
N SER A 604 10.03 -37.58 -16.85
CA SER A 604 9.40 -37.64 -18.18
C SER A 604 9.84 -36.49 -19.10
N ALA A 605 9.98 -35.29 -18.56
CA ALA A 605 10.49 -34.13 -19.30
C ALA A 605 11.97 -34.30 -19.69
N ARG A 606 12.79 -34.89 -18.82
CA ARG A 606 14.19 -35.23 -19.07
C ARG A 606 14.33 -36.22 -20.21
N GLU A 607 13.61 -37.35 -20.16
CA GLU A 607 13.62 -38.37 -21.22
C GLU A 607 13.25 -37.75 -22.58
N THR A 608 12.24 -36.86 -22.59
CA THR A 608 11.79 -36.15 -23.79
C THR A 608 12.89 -35.24 -24.36
N LEU A 609 13.56 -34.44 -23.51
CA LEU A 609 14.65 -33.57 -23.95
C LEU A 609 15.90 -34.35 -24.38
N GLU A 610 16.27 -35.41 -23.67
CA GLU A 610 17.43 -36.25 -24.02
C GLU A 610 17.23 -36.95 -25.37
N LYS A 611 16.02 -37.48 -25.64
CA LYS A 611 15.64 -38.05 -26.93
C LYS A 611 15.71 -37.04 -28.08
N HIS A 612 15.42 -35.76 -27.81
CA HIS A 612 15.41 -34.69 -28.80
C HIS A 612 16.61 -33.72 -28.66
N ARG A 613 17.71 -34.15 -28.03
CA ARG A 613 18.89 -33.32 -27.74
C ARG A 613 19.46 -32.58 -28.96
N GLY A 614 19.53 -33.23 -30.13
CA GLY A 614 20.03 -32.59 -31.35
C GLY A 614 19.12 -31.45 -31.86
N ALA A 615 17.82 -31.49 -31.54
CA ALA A 615 16.90 -30.40 -31.82
C ALA A 615 17.09 -29.24 -30.82
N LEU A 616 17.32 -29.55 -29.53
CA LEU A 616 17.65 -28.57 -28.49
C LEU A 616 18.92 -27.78 -28.81
N GLU A 617 20.01 -28.48 -29.18
CA GLU A 617 21.29 -27.86 -29.55
C GLU A 617 21.14 -26.95 -30.79
N THR A 618 20.40 -27.39 -31.80
CA THR A 618 20.10 -26.58 -32.99
C THR A 618 19.31 -25.31 -32.65
N LEU A 619 18.27 -25.44 -31.81
CA LEU A 619 17.42 -24.32 -31.42
C LEU A 619 18.21 -23.29 -30.61
N ALA A 620 19.07 -23.75 -29.69
CA ALA A 620 19.94 -22.89 -28.89
C ALA A 620 20.99 -22.15 -29.72
N GLU A 621 21.58 -22.78 -30.74
CA GLU A 621 22.49 -22.10 -31.67
C GLU A 621 21.76 -21.01 -32.48
N ALA A 622 20.62 -21.34 -33.10
CA ALA A 622 19.84 -20.38 -33.87
C ALA A 622 19.35 -19.20 -33.01
N LEU A 623 18.94 -19.47 -31.76
CA LEU A 623 18.51 -18.46 -30.80
C LEU A 623 19.68 -17.58 -30.33
N LYS A 624 20.90 -18.11 -30.23
CA LYS A 624 22.11 -17.33 -29.95
C LYS A 624 22.49 -16.38 -31.09
N GLU A 625 22.21 -16.76 -32.33
CA GLU A 625 22.51 -15.94 -33.52
C GLU A 625 21.45 -14.87 -33.80
N GLN A 626 20.16 -15.19 -33.64
CA GLN A 626 19.05 -14.29 -34.00
C GLN A 626 18.49 -13.50 -32.80
N GLU A 627 18.89 -13.85 -31.57
CA GLU A 627 18.45 -13.32 -30.27
C GLU A 627 16.95 -13.46 -29.96
N THR A 628 16.08 -13.58 -30.97
CA THR A 628 14.63 -13.85 -30.86
C THR A 628 14.18 -14.72 -32.04
N LEU A 629 13.36 -15.74 -31.77
CA LEU A 629 12.74 -16.61 -32.78
C LEU A 629 11.22 -16.64 -32.55
N GLU A 630 10.45 -16.27 -33.58
CA GLU A 630 8.99 -16.46 -33.64
C GLU A 630 8.65 -17.91 -34.08
N VAL A 631 7.43 -18.38 -33.78
CA VAL A 631 6.98 -19.77 -33.99
C VAL A 631 7.20 -20.28 -35.41
N GLU A 632 7.06 -19.46 -36.45
CA GLU A 632 7.32 -19.84 -37.83
C GLU A 632 8.79 -20.19 -38.08
N GLY A 633 9.71 -19.41 -37.51
CA GLY A 633 11.15 -19.68 -37.55
C GLY A 633 11.52 -20.94 -36.77
N ILE A 634 10.94 -21.13 -35.58
CA ILE A 634 11.13 -22.33 -34.76
C ILE A 634 10.65 -23.58 -35.50
N ARG A 635 9.48 -23.53 -36.16
CA ARG A 635 8.95 -24.63 -36.98
C ARG A 635 9.90 -25.02 -38.10
N GLU A 636 10.43 -24.06 -38.88
CA GLU A 636 11.38 -24.36 -39.95
C GLU A 636 12.73 -24.92 -39.42
N ILE A 637 13.20 -24.48 -38.25
CA ILE A 637 14.42 -25.02 -37.60
C ILE A 637 14.23 -26.47 -37.12
N LEU A 638 13.05 -26.80 -36.59
CA LEU A 638 12.72 -28.13 -36.06
C LEU A 638 12.25 -29.12 -37.14
N LYS A 639 11.88 -28.61 -38.33
CA LYS A 639 11.40 -29.37 -39.48
C LYS A 639 12.32 -30.53 -39.85
N GLY A 640 11.82 -31.76 -39.74
CA GLY A 640 12.58 -32.99 -40.03
C GLY A 640 13.56 -33.44 -38.94
N LYS A 641 13.76 -32.66 -37.87
CA LYS A 641 14.46 -33.09 -36.63
C LYS A 641 13.48 -33.58 -35.56
N VAL A 642 12.24 -33.12 -35.64
CA VAL A 642 11.11 -33.52 -34.80
C VAL A 642 9.98 -33.95 -35.74
N GLN A 643 9.34 -35.09 -35.46
CA GLN A 643 8.01 -35.35 -36.00
C GLN A 643 7.04 -34.48 -35.20
N GLU A 644 6.27 -33.62 -35.87
CA GLU A 644 5.19 -32.86 -35.23
C GLU A 644 4.34 -33.84 -34.42
N GLY A 645 4.18 -33.56 -33.12
CA GLY A 645 3.28 -34.32 -32.27
C GLY A 645 1.90 -34.29 -32.91
N GLN A 646 1.27 -35.46 -33.03
CA GLN A 646 0.01 -35.62 -33.75
C GLN A 646 -1.02 -34.58 -33.26
N ALA A 647 -1.42 -33.70 -34.18
CA ALA A 647 -2.41 -32.64 -33.96
C ALA A 647 -3.80 -33.22 -33.64
#